data_AF-A0A1H5NS64-F1
#
_entry.id   AF-A0A1H5NS64-F1
#
_cell.length_a   1.000
_cell.length_b   1.000
_cell.length_c   1.000
_cell.angle_alpha   90.00
_cell.angle_beta   90.00
_cell.angle_gamma   90.00
#
_symmetry.space_group_name_H-M   'P 1'
#
loop_
_entity.id
_entity.type
_entity.pdbx_description
1 polymer ?
#
loop_
_entity_poly.entity_id
_entity_poly.type
_entity_poly.pdbx_seq_one_letter_code
_entity_poly.pdbx_strand_id
1 'polypeptide(L)'
;MNAFFKGAGAVLGTVWVWSLLLVLCSAAVVWWIGPLLAVDDHRFWQGSAARLVSISVLFLLWGIAMALAGGGQVAGLAKPGRRARRQPLKWVEEEHRHVRGRFKQAVQLLKTSRRYGEHNQRWRRDLPWYLLIGERGSGKTQLLAAAGLPSPFDQAGGTPTSGGVHCDWYFADEGVLIDTPGRYLLQPDVSVDATGWTALLRLLKWRRRARPLNGVVVTLSVERLTIDSEHDLEQHARAVHSRLQEIQQVLHVDVPIYLVLTQADRLPGFAEFFDSPLGEAADSLLGQPLEPGKTGIEVAQVHLAFEQLLQRLNDQLIARLHQERNADRRGQMLGFPQQVARLGERLCLFIELAFSAHRYQRVNGLRGFYLTCANGRRNHFVQGLFSRVIFAEADLAGLQAHEQQRIRRRQGLQALAAALVICGVGGLWMYSYSLNQQRLAQIAALATSVSSVPQGGDAALNLVAVLDAHLSATQVFPDVAGTRLVERAGLYQGELSRPLLVRAYEQALHQRLLAHVTALLEDQVRASLGDRERLVENLRAYLMLNLRERRDTRWLAQQVAGHWAAGFAGNASVQARLNQHWVRLLEQPFTAHLNEELVAQARAELRGESLAEGIYRVLREQSRHLEPLRLAEGKVFAAIDPPIPGFYTKKYVQYFEAQGPRLVNAIAQDNWVLGEGTDLGAMDLRRLMVQLQQRYFSEYADVWAAALGRLRLLPTDNLRQDAEQLADLTSAQSPLIQLLLQLRENTRLLAGHELLGKVAQQTGELGPLTSAAAAQAMFPDAGRRALQRRFEPLHQLLDEQENPGAQLTQASRLLDELHLQLAALNRDSSPEQAAFLRVKRRMEGQPDVLGTLRDAAARLPLPLAGWVEGIADDSWRHLLEQAYTHVNQRYQSDVHPLYARAIRQRYPFNAHATSDVALNDFHEFFKPQGVLVRFYEGYLRPFVSADGNRYRLRGMDGQNLPVSRFLLDQLTKAQVIRRGFFTEEQGELSVRFTLAPYSLDQSVSRAILRVGDKQLEYRHGPILPMMFHWPSDADNGRSSLVLERGAGQRPLGLEKSAGAWSLFRLFDLLQKEPASGRNAQLFKANLAGLRANFLLTSQRTPGPFEIDTWRTFRLPEQL
;
A
#
# COMPACT_ATOMS: atom_id res chain seq x y z
N MET A 1 -35.08 -12.36 21.71
CA MET A 1 -34.40 -13.07 20.59
C MET A 1 -34.99 -12.81 19.20
N ASN A 2 -36.32 -12.80 18.99
CA ASN A 2 -36.90 -12.66 17.63
C ASN A 2 -36.72 -11.29 16.94
N ALA A 3 -36.49 -10.20 17.68
CA ALA A 3 -36.21 -8.88 17.09
C ALA A 3 -34.76 -8.76 16.57
N PHE A 4 -33.80 -9.38 17.27
CA PHE A 4 -32.40 -9.42 16.86
C PHE A 4 -32.18 -10.26 15.60
N PHE A 5 -32.82 -11.43 15.50
CA PHE A 5 -32.77 -12.26 14.28
C PHE A 5 -33.53 -11.64 13.10
N LYS A 6 -34.62 -10.87 13.34
CA LYS A 6 -35.28 -10.10 12.27
C LYS A 6 -34.46 -8.91 11.79
N GLY A 7 -33.71 -8.25 12.69
CA GLY A 7 -32.76 -7.20 12.34
C GLY A 7 -31.52 -7.73 11.60
N ALA A 8 -30.92 -8.82 12.09
CA ALA A 8 -29.80 -9.49 11.45
C ALA A 8 -30.19 -10.04 10.07
N GLY A 9 -31.38 -10.63 9.93
CA GLY A 9 -31.91 -11.10 8.64
C GLY A 9 -32.19 -9.98 7.62
N ALA A 10 -32.53 -8.77 8.09
CA ALA A 10 -32.69 -7.60 7.24
C ALA A 10 -31.32 -7.05 6.75
N VAL A 11 -30.30 -7.07 7.62
CA VAL A 11 -28.92 -6.66 7.31
C VAL A 11 -28.22 -7.70 6.41
N LEU A 12 -28.44 -9.00 6.64
CA LEU A 12 -27.99 -10.09 5.76
C LEU A 12 -28.73 -10.11 4.40
N GLY A 13 -29.82 -9.38 4.24
CA GLY A 13 -30.55 -9.24 2.97
C GLY A 13 -29.98 -8.17 2.02
N THR A 14 -29.11 -7.30 2.52
CA THR A 14 -28.49 -6.21 1.74
C THR A 14 -27.24 -6.67 1.01
N VAL A 15 -27.19 -6.43 -0.31
CA VAL A 15 -26.14 -6.91 -1.21
C VAL A 15 -24.73 -6.44 -0.80
N TRP A 16 -24.60 -5.27 -0.14
CA TRP A 16 -23.29 -4.81 0.33
C TRP A 16 -22.68 -5.73 1.40
N VAL A 17 -23.51 -6.38 2.22
CA VAL A 17 -23.00 -7.13 3.39
C VAL A 17 -22.26 -8.37 2.92
N TRP A 18 -22.78 -9.03 1.88
CA TRP A 18 -22.11 -10.16 1.25
C TRP A 18 -20.84 -9.75 0.49
N SER A 19 -20.82 -8.58 -0.16
CA SER A 19 -19.60 -8.10 -0.82
C SER A 19 -18.53 -7.67 0.18
N LEU A 20 -18.91 -7.04 1.29
CA LEU A 20 -18.01 -6.70 2.40
C LEU A 20 -17.44 -7.95 3.07
N LEU A 21 -18.29 -8.96 3.31
CA LEU A 21 -17.86 -10.23 3.91
C LEU A 21 -16.91 -11.00 3.00
N LEU A 22 -17.11 -10.94 1.68
CA LEU A 22 -16.19 -11.50 0.69
C LEU A 22 -14.83 -10.77 0.70
N VAL A 23 -14.83 -9.43 0.78
CA VAL A 23 -13.59 -8.63 0.90
C VAL A 23 -12.85 -8.92 2.20
N LEU A 24 -13.57 -9.07 3.32
CA LEU A 24 -12.99 -9.46 4.61
C LEU A 24 -12.40 -10.87 4.58
N CYS A 25 -13.08 -11.83 3.94
CA CYS A 25 -12.51 -13.17 3.73
C CYS A 25 -11.26 -13.14 2.86
N SER A 26 -11.27 -12.39 1.74
CA SER A 26 -10.08 -12.22 0.89
C SER A 26 -8.93 -11.54 1.63
N ALA A 27 -9.21 -10.56 2.49
CA ALA A 27 -8.21 -9.93 3.34
C ALA A 27 -7.62 -10.92 4.36
N ALA A 28 -8.43 -11.80 4.94
CA ALA A 28 -7.95 -12.86 5.83
C ALA A 28 -7.07 -13.88 5.08
N VAL A 29 -7.44 -14.26 3.84
CA VAL A 29 -6.62 -15.12 2.99
C VAL A 29 -5.26 -14.46 2.69
N VAL A 30 -5.24 -13.19 2.29
CA VAL A 30 -3.98 -12.45 2.05
C VAL A 30 -3.13 -12.35 3.32
N TRP A 31 -3.75 -12.23 4.50
CA TRP A 31 -3.01 -12.11 5.76
C TRP A 31 -2.39 -13.43 6.24
N TRP A 32 -3.15 -14.53 6.17
CA TRP A 32 -2.76 -15.82 6.74
C TRP A 32 -2.12 -16.77 5.73
N ILE A 33 -2.61 -16.78 4.48
CA ILE A 33 -2.14 -17.67 3.40
C ILE A 33 -1.14 -16.95 2.50
N GLY A 34 -1.18 -15.61 2.42
CA GLY A 34 -0.26 -14.82 1.61
C GLY A 34 1.24 -15.11 1.83
N PRO A 35 1.74 -15.24 3.08
CA PRO A 35 3.16 -15.55 3.32
C PRO A 35 3.62 -16.93 2.82
N LEU A 36 2.67 -17.84 2.52
CA LEU A 36 2.92 -19.19 2.02
C LEU A 36 2.94 -19.26 0.49
N LEU A 37 2.46 -18.22 -0.20
CA LEU A 37 2.47 -18.12 -1.66
C LEU A 37 3.79 -17.51 -2.15
N ALA A 38 4.57 -18.32 -2.86
CA ALA A 38 5.71 -17.88 -3.65
C ALA A 38 5.36 -18.01 -5.14
N VAL A 39 5.67 -16.98 -5.93
CA VAL A 39 5.59 -17.03 -7.39
C VAL A 39 6.99 -16.64 -7.89
N ASP A 40 7.64 -17.50 -8.68
CA ASP A 40 9.04 -17.36 -9.10
C ASP A 40 10.02 -17.05 -7.94
N ASP A 41 9.95 -17.85 -6.87
CA ASP A 41 10.74 -17.70 -5.63
C ASP A 41 10.63 -16.34 -4.91
N HIS A 42 9.79 -15.43 -5.42
CA HIS A 42 9.47 -14.15 -4.78
C HIS A 42 8.21 -14.28 -3.93
N ARG A 43 8.37 -14.09 -2.62
CA ARG A 43 7.27 -14.09 -1.65
C ARG A 43 6.71 -12.69 -1.48
N PHE A 44 5.89 -12.26 -2.44
CA PHE A 44 5.27 -10.93 -2.50
C PHE A 44 4.60 -10.47 -1.19
N TRP A 45 4.07 -11.40 -0.38
CA TRP A 45 3.38 -11.11 0.88
C TRP A 45 4.16 -11.49 2.15
N GLN A 46 5.48 -11.69 2.06
CA GLN A 46 6.31 -11.92 3.25
C GLN A 46 6.32 -10.69 4.18
N GLY A 47 6.49 -9.50 3.60
CA GLY A 47 6.43 -8.23 4.33
C GLY A 47 5.03 -7.92 4.86
N SER A 48 4.93 -7.48 6.12
CA SER A 48 3.67 -6.98 6.69
C SER A 48 3.15 -5.75 5.94
N ALA A 49 4.05 -4.89 5.45
CA ALA A 49 3.71 -3.72 4.64
C ALA A 49 3.03 -4.09 3.31
N ALA A 50 3.55 -5.09 2.57
CA ALA A 50 2.97 -5.54 1.31
C ALA A 50 1.56 -6.12 1.49
N ARG A 51 1.33 -6.83 2.60
CA ARG A 51 -0.01 -7.34 2.97
C ARG A 51 -1.00 -6.23 3.27
N LEU A 52 -0.58 -5.20 4.02
CA LEU A 52 -1.44 -4.05 4.31
C LEU A 52 -1.80 -3.28 3.04
N VAL A 53 -0.84 -3.02 2.15
CA VAL A 53 -1.10 -2.35 0.86
C VAL A 53 -2.10 -3.14 0.02
N SER A 54 -1.95 -4.47 -0.06
CA SER A 54 -2.87 -5.35 -0.80
C SER A 54 -4.30 -5.30 -0.25
N ILE A 55 -4.45 -5.31 1.08
CA ILE A 55 -5.74 -5.23 1.76
C ILE A 55 -6.35 -3.84 1.56
N SER A 56 -5.56 -2.77 1.68
CA SER A 56 -6.01 -1.40 1.42
C SER A 56 -6.52 -1.23 -0.01
N VAL A 57 -5.84 -1.80 -1.00
CA VAL A 57 -6.28 -1.78 -2.41
C VAL A 57 -7.60 -2.55 -2.60
N LEU A 58 -7.76 -3.71 -1.95
CA LEU A 58 -9.02 -4.48 -1.97
C LEU A 58 -10.21 -3.67 -1.41
N PHE A 59 -10.01 -2.99 -0.28
CA PHE A 59 -11.05 -2.13 0.31
C PHE A 59 -11.31 -0.88 -0.52
N LEU A 60 -10.28 -0.29 -1.13
CA LEU A 60 -10.41 0.88 -2.01
C LEU A 60 -11.24 0.51 -3.26
N LEU A 61 -10.91 -0.59 -3.93
CA LEU A 61 -11.63 -1.07 -5.11
C LEU A 61 -13.08 -1.42 -4.78
N TRP A 62 -13.33 -2.03 -3.62
CA TRP A 62 -14.68 -2.29 -3.14
C TRP A 62 -15.45 -0.99 -2.88
N GLY A 63 -14.82 0.00 -2.24
CA GLY A 63 -15.41 1.32 -1.99
C GLY A 63 -15.75 2.07 -3.28
N ILE A 64 -14.86 2.04 -4.28
CA ILE A 64 -15.08 2.63 -5.61
C ILE A 64 -16.22 1.91 -6.33
N ALA A 65 -16.25 0.57 -6.31
CA ALA A 65 -17.32 -0.22 -6.91
C ALA A 65 -18.69 0.09 -6.27
N MET A 66 -18.73 0.31 -4.94
CA MET A 66 -19.95 0.71 -4.23
C MET A 66 -20.37 2.15 -4.57
N ALA A 67 -19.42 3.08 -4.69
CA ALA A 67 -19.70 4.46 -5.10
C ALA A 67 -20.24 4.55 -6.54
N LEU A 68 -19.68 3.76 -7.46
CA LEU A 68 -20.16 3.66 -8.84
C LEU A 68 -21.52 2.95 -8.93
N ALA A 69 -21.78 1.93 -8.11
CA ALA A 69 -23.07 1.25 -8.05
C ALA A 69 -24.17 2.11 -7.41
N GLY A 70 -23.82 3.05 -6.52
CA GLY A 70 -24.74 4.00 -5.89
C GLY A 70 -24.94 5.32 -6.65
N GLY A 71 -24.04 5.65 -7.59
CA GLY A 71 -24.00 6.94 -8.30
C GLY A 71 -25.11 7.20 -9.32
N GLY A 72 -25.98 6.22 -9.60
CA GLY A 72 -27.08 6.36 -10.57
C GLY A 72 -28.36 7.02 -10.04
N GLN A 73 -28.44 7.41 -8.76
CA GLN A 73 -29.68 7.92 -8.14
C GLN A 73 -29.61 9.32 -7.53
N VAL A 74 -28.52 10.08 -7.70
CA VAL A 74 -28.38 11.42 -7.09
C VAL A 74 -28.06 12.54 -8.10
N ALA A 75 -28.19 12.29 -9.41
CA ALA A 75 -28.08 13.33 -10.43
C ALA A 75 -29.47 13.86 -10.85
N GLY A 76 -30.08 14.67 -10.00
CA GLY A 76 -31.30 15.39 -10.38
C GLY A 76 -31.97 16.08 -9.20
N LEU A 77 -31.55 17.32 -8.91
CA LEU A 77 -32.23 18.44 -8.22
C LEU A 77 -31.12 19.41 -7.75
N ALA A 78 -31.13 20.73 -7.97
CA ALA A 78 -32.10 21.64 -8.55
C ALA A 78 -31.42 22.99 -8.89
N LYS A 79 -31.80 23.60 -10.02
CA LYS A 79 -31.73 25.06 -10.26
C LYS A 79 -32.82 25.76 -9.42
N PRO A 80 -32.61 27.02 -8.98
CA PRO A 80 -33.58 27.70 -8.13
C PRO A 80 -34.70 28.30 -8.99
N GLY A 81 -35.96 28.00 -8.67
CA GLY A 81 -37.10 28.64 -9.30
C GLY A 81 -38.45 28.06 -8.91
N ARG A 82 -39.26 28.92 -8.29
CA ARG A 82 -40.74 28.93 -8.26
C ARG A 82 -41.46 28.23 -7.10
N ARG A 83 -41.98 29.10 -6.24
CA ARG A 83 -42.90 28.99 -5.09
C ARG A 83 -44.29 28.35 -5.38
N ALA A 84 -44.43 27.42 -6.33
CA ALA A 84 -45.76 26.87 -6.70
C ALA A 84 -45.93 25.33 -6.61
N ARG A 85 -45.06 24.59 -5.90
CA ARG A 85 -45.05 23.11 -5.90
C ARG A 85 -45.12 22.43 -4.52
N ARG A 86 -45.98 22.90 -3.61
CA ARG A 86 -46.26 22.18 -2.34
C ARG A 86 -47.45 21.20 -2.41
N GLN A 87 -48.25 21.22 -3.47
CA GLN A 87 -49.38 20.30 -3.66
C GLN A 87 -49.05 18.92 -4.29
N PRO A 88 -48.13 18.76 -5.27
CA PRO A 88 -47.98 17.47 -5.97
C PRO A 88 -47.32 16.36 -5.14
N LEU A 89 -46.46 16.67 -4.17
CA LEU A 89 -45.78 15.65 -3.34
C LEU A 89 -46.73 14.86 -2.44
N LYS A 90 -47.79 15.50 -1.90
CA LYS A 90 -48.77 14.80 -1.05
C LYS A 90 -49.61 13.83 -1.85
N TRP A 91 -50.09 14.23 -3.03
CA TRP A 91 -50.90 13.38 -3.90
C TRP A 91 -50.11 12.20 -4.47
N VAL A 92 -48.83 12.38 -4.78
CA VAL A 92 -47.92 11.28 -5.19
C VAL A 92 -47.75 10.24 -4.07
N GLU A 93 -47.54 10.68 -2.83
CA GLU A 93 -47.36 9.81 -1.66
C GLU A 93 -48.67 9.11 -1.25
N GLU A 94 -49.80 9.83 -1.33
CA GLU A 94 -51.14 9.30 -1.10
C GLU A 94 -51.50 8.22 -2.13
N GLU A 95 -51.22 8.45 -3.41
CA GLU A 95 -51.48 7.48 -4.48
C GLU A 95 -50.63 6.21 -4.31
N HIS A 96 -49.34 6.37 -4.00
CA HIS A 96 -48.45 5.24 -3.72
C HIS A 96 -48.92 4.42 -2.51
N ARG A 97 -49.35 5.09 -1.45
CA ARG A 97 -49.88 4.46 -0.24
C ARG A 97 -51.19 3.75 -0.50
N HIS A 98 -52.08 4.34 -1.30
CA HIS A 98 -53.38 3.77 -1.64
C HIS A 98 -53.21 2.47 -2.45
N VAL A 99 -52.40 2.48 -3.52
CA VAL A 99 -52.12 1.28 -4.33
C VAL A 99 -51.52 0.15 -3.49
N ARG A 100 -50.54 0.46 -2.63
CA ARG A 100 -49.91 -0.54 -1.74
C ARG A 100 -50.88 -1.05 -0.67
N GLY A 101 -51.74 -0.19 -0.14
CA GLY A 101 -52.76 -0.52 0.84
C GLY A 101 -53.79 -1.49 0.25
N ARG A 102 -54.35 -1.16 -0.92
CA ARG A 102 -55.31 -2.02 -1.63
C ARG A 102 -54.71 -3.35 -2.05
N PHE A 103 -53.47 -3.36 -2.56
CA PHE A 103 -52.77 -4.61 -2.87
C PHE A 103 -52.61 -5.51 -1.64
N LYS A 104 -52.28 -4.94 -0.48
CA LYS A 104 -52.16 -5.70 0.78
C LYS A 104 -53.50 -6.29 1.21
N GLN A 105 -54.57 -5.51 1.12
CA GLN A 105 -55.94 -5.97 1.41
C GLN A 105 -56.33 -7.12 0.48
N ALA A 106 -56.05 -7.00 -0.82
CA ALA A 106 -56.33 -8.05 -1.80
C ALA A 106 -55.60 -9.37 -1.50
N VAL A 107 -54.29 -9.31 -1.20
CA VAL A 107 -53.51 -10.50 -0.80
C VAL A 107 -53.99 -11.10 0.53
N GLN A 108 -54.49 -10.27 1.45
CA GLN A 108 -55.05 -10.73 2.71
C GLN A 108 -56.40 -11.42 2.50
N LEU A 109 -57.28 -10.89 1.65
CA LEU A 109 -58.54 -11.53 1.26
C LEU A 109 -58.30 -12.90 0.60
N LEU A 110 -57.28 -13.04 -0.26
CA LEU A 110 -56.89 -14.34 -0.82
C LEU A 110 -56.42 -15.35 0.25
N LYS A 111 -56.00 -14.87 1.43
CA LYS A 111 -55.58 -15.75 2.53
C LYS A 111 -56.72 -16.12 3.47
N THR A 112 -57.67 -15.20 3.71
CA THR A 112 -58.66 -15.29 4.78
C THR A 112 -60.07 -15.62 4.30
N SER A 113 -60.39 -15.40 3.02
CA SER A 113 -61.73 -15.73 2.48
C SER A 113 -61.95 -17.24 2.43
N ARG A 114 -63.19 -17.68 2.68
CA ARG A 114 -63.57 -19.10 2.58
C ARG A 114 -63.31 -19.68 1.19
N ARG A 115 -63.53 -18.87 0.13
CA ARG A 115 -63.36 -19.29 -1.27
C ARG A 115 -61.91 -19.63 -1.66
N TYR A 116 -60.92 -18.89 -1.15
CA TYR A 116 -59.49 -19.08 -1.54
C TYR A 116 -58.59 -19.59 -0.38
N GLY A 117 -59.06 -19.50 0.86
CA GLY A 117 -58.29 -19.78 2.07
C GLY A 117 -58.03 -21.25 2.37
N GLU A 118 -58.83 -22.16 1.80
CA GLU A 118 -58.70 -23.61 1.98
C GLU A 118 -57.60 -24.25 1.11
N HIS A 119 -57.16 -23.54 0.06
CA HIS A 119 -56.16 -24.05 -0.89
C HIS A 119 -54.72 -23.87 -0.38
N ASN A 120 -53.76 -24.72 -0.78
CA ASN A 120 -52.36 -24.61 -0.33
C ASN A 120 -51.66 -23.31 -0.74
N GLN A 121 -50.60 -22.91 -0.01
CA GLN A 121 -49.85 -21.67 -0.26
C GLN A 121 -49.23 -21.60 -1.66
N ARG A 122 -48.90 -22.76 -2.25
CA ARG A 122 -48.41 -22.88 -3.63
C ARG A 122 -49.50 -22.52 -4.64
N TRP A 123 -50.69 -23.11 -4.52
CA TRP A 123 -51.84 -22.80 -5.38
C TRP A 123 -52.20 -21.31 -5.36
N ARG A 124 -52.25 -20.69 -4.17
CA ARG A 124 -52.52 -19.25 -4.02
C ARG A 124 -51.46 -18.36 -4.65
N ARG A 125 -50.20 -18.83 -4.75
CA ARG A 125 -49.13 -18.13 -5.46
C ARG A 125 -49.28 -18.23 -6.98
N ASP A 126 -49.84 -19.33 -7.46
CA ASP A 126 -49.93 -19.67 -8.88
C ASP A 126 -51.24 -19.20 -9.54
N LEU A 127 -52.24 -18.77 -8.76
CA LEU A 127 -53.53 -18.20 -9.21
C LEU A 127 -53.37 -17.08 -10.27
N PRO A 128 -54.07 -17.09 -11.41
CA PRO A 128 -53.78 -16.16 -12.50
C PRO A 128 -54.32 -14.74 -12.23
N TRP A 129 -53.54 -13.71 -12.60
CA TRP A 129 -53.92 -12.30 -12.43
C TRP A 129 -53.95 -11.57 -13.78
N TYR A 130 -55.05 -10.89 -14.07
CA TYR A 130 -55.26 -10.13 -15.30
C TYR A 130 -55.36 -8.64 -15.01
N LEU A 131 -54.80 -7.83 -15.90
CA LEU A 131 -54.85 -6.37 -15.80
C LEU A 131 -55.82 -5.80 -16.84
N LEU A 132 -56.82 -5.05 -16.41
CA LEU A 132 -57.78 -4.39 -17.31
C LEU A 132 -57.36 -2.93 -17.53
N ILE A 133 -57.05 -2.55 -18.78
CA ILE A 133 -56.64 -1.20 -19.18
C ILE A 133 -57.57 -0.64 -20.25
N GLY A 134 -57.83 0.67 -20.21
CA GLY A 134 -58.70 1.35 -21.16
C GLY A 134 -59.04 2.76 -20.68
N GLU A 135 -59.61 3.58 -21.57
CA GLU A 135 -59.98 4.95 -21.22
C GLU A 135 -61.11 5.01 -20.18
N ARG A 136 -61.31 6.17 -19.55
CA ARG A 136 -62.54 6.43 -18.78
C ARG A 136 -63.74 6.37 -19.73
N GLY A 137 -64.81 5.70 -19.32
CA GLY A 137 -66.03 5.56 -20.15
C GLY A 137 -66.01 4.41 -21.15
N SER A 138 -64.89 3.71 -21.33
CA SER A 138 -64.77 2.53 -22.23
C SER A 138 -65.52 1.27 -21.77
N GLY A 139 -66.43 1.36 -20.80
CA GLY A 139 -67.23 0.22 -20.36
C GLY A 139 -66.53 -0.81 -19.45
N LYS A 140 -65.30 -0.56 -18.97
CA LYS A 140 -64.54 -1.50 -18.09
C LYS A 140 -65.32 -2.05 -16.90
N THR A 141 -65.89 -1.16 -16.09
CA THR A 141 -66.62 -1.56 -14.87
C THR A 141 -67.92 -2.30 -15.24
N GLN A 142 -68.57 -1.93 -16.34
CA GLN A 142 -69.76 -2.63 -16.86
C GLN A 142 -69.39 -4.03 -17.40
N LEU A 143 -68.25 -4.17 -18.06
CA LEU A 143 -67.70 -5.45 -18.52
C LEU A 143 -67.42 -6.40 -17.35
N LEU A 144 -66.79 -5.89 -16.27
CA LEU A 144 -66.53 -6.68 -15.06
C LEU A 144 -67.81 -7.08 -14.33
N ALA A 145 -68.78 -6.15 -14.22
CA ALA A 145 -70.08 -6.45 -13.63
C ALA A 145 -70.87 -7.50 -14.45
N ALA A 146 -70.84 -7.38 -15.78
CA ALA A 146 -71.47 -8.33 -16.69
C ALA A 146 -70.81 -9.72 -16.69
N ALA A 147 -69.52 -9.80 -16.34
CA ALA A 147 -68.80 -11.06 -16.13
C ALA A 147 -69.17 -11.77 -14.81
N GLY A 148 -70.08 -11.21 -14.01
CA GLY A 148 -70.50 -11.79 -12.72
C GLY A 148 -69.46 -11.65 -11.61
N LEU A 149 -68.52 -10.71 -11.74
CA LEU A 149 -67.43 -10.52 -10.79
C LEU A 149 -67.86 -9.55 -9.67
N PRO A 150 -67.97 -10.01 -8.41
CA PRO A 150 -68.39 -9.14 -7.32
C PRO A 150 -67.35 -8.05 -7.08
N SER A 151 -67.80 -6.80 -7.03
CA SER A 151 -66.97 -5.70 -6.54
C SER A 151 -66.75 -5.87 -5.03
N PRO A 152 -65.56 -5.57 -4.48
CA PRO A 152 -65.33 -5.58 -3.03
C PRO A 152 -66.29 -4.69 -2.23
N PHE A 153 -67.01 -3.76 -2.87
CA PHE A 153 -67.90 -2.78 -2.24
C PHE A 153 -69.39 -3.17 -2.21
N ASP A 154 -69.81 -4.29 -2.82
CA ASP A 154 -71.20 -4.73 -2.73
C ASP A 154 -71.62 -5.21 -1.32
N GLN A 155 -70.66 -5.36 -0.39
CA GLN A 155 -70.97 -5.64 1.02
C GLN A 155 -71.25 -4.38 1.86
N ALA A 156 -71.09 -3.16 1.32
CA ALA A 156 -71.19 -1.90 2.07
C ALA A 156 -72.27 -0.91 1.58
N GLY A 157 -73.22 -1.34 0.73
CA GLY A 157 -74.44 -0.58 0.42
C GLY A 157 -74.27 0.75 -0.33
N GLY A 158 -73.12 0.99 -0.97
CA GLY A 158 -72.87 2.19 -1.79
C GLY A 158 -73.15 1.94 -3.27
N THR A 159 -73.79 2.89 -3.96
CA THR A 159 -74.00 2.82 -5.42
C THR A 159 -72.67 2.74 -6.19
N PRO A 160 -72.61 1.98 -7.31
CA PRO A 160 -71.40 1.87 -8.12
C PRO A 160 -71.06 3.24 -8.70
N THR A 161 -69.97 3.86 -8.22
CA THR A 161 -69.50 5.14 -8.76
C THR A 161 -68.93 4.92 -10.15
N SER A 162 -69.58 5.53 -11.14
CA SER A 162 -69.16 5.51 -12.53
C SER A 162 -67.79 6.19 -12.68
N GLY A 163 -66.73 5.38 -12.81
CA GLY A 163 -65.38 5.83 -13.16
C GLY A 163 -64.41 5.92 -11.98
N GLY A 164 -64.05 4.75 -11.45
CA GLY A 164 -63.14 4.55 -10.32
C GLY A 164 -61.93 5.48 -10.30
N VAL A 165 -61.75 6.17 -9.19
CA VAL A 165 -60.62 7.07 -8.91
C VAL A 165 -59.40 6.29 -8.42
N HIS A 166 -59.44 4.97 -8.26
CA HIS A 166 -58.28 4.19 -7.83
C HIS A 166 -58.28 2.81 -8.48
N CYS A 167 -57.19 2.04 -8.33
CA CYS A 167 -57.17 0.63 -8.71
C CYS A 167 -58.04 -0.21 -7.78
N ASP A 168 -58.81 -1.13 -8.36
CA ASP A 168 -59.63 -2.09 -7.62
C ASP A 168 -59.35 -3.52 -8.07
N TRP A 169 -59.55 -4.48 -7.16
CA TRP A 169 -59.26 -5.90 -7.38
C TRP A 169 -60.57 -6.70 -7.33
N TYR A 170 -60.89 -7.35 -8.44
CA TYR A 170 -62.06 -8.21 -8.61
C TYR A 170 -61.62 -9.67 -8.56
N PHE A 171 -62.38 -10.50 -7.83
CA PHE A 171 -62.02 -11.88 -7.57
C PHE A 171 -62.99 -12.82 -8.30
N ALA A 172 -62.50 -13.47 -9.37
CA ALA A 172 -63.20 -14.50 -10.12
C ALA A 172 -62.82 -15.89 -9.60
N ASP A 173 -63.69 -16.88 -9.78
CA ASP A 173 -63.44 -18.26 -9.32
C ASP A 173 -62.13 -18.84 -9.89
N GLU A 174 -61.76 -18.43 -11.10
CA GLU A 174 -60.57 -18.91 -11.82
C GLU A 174 -59.41 -17.89 -11.86
N GLY A 175 -59.55 -16.68 -11.28
CA GLY A 175 -58.49 -15.66 -11.35
C GLY A 175 -58.80 -14.31 -10.69
N VAL A 176 -57.81 -13.42 -10.65
CA VAL A 176 -57.96 -12.06 -10.10
C VAL A 176 -57.83 -11.03 -11.20
N LEU A 177 -58.79 -10.10 -11.29
CA LEU A 177 -58.77 -9.02 -12.26
C LEU A 177 -58.47 -7.70 -11.55
N ILE A 178 -57.55 -6.92 -12.10
CA ILE A 178 -57.19 -5.60 -11.60
C ILE A 178 -57.78 -4.57 -12.54
N ASP A 179 -58.80 -3.84 -12.09
CA ASP A 179 -59.34 -2.68 -12.82
C ASP A 179 -58.43 -1.47 -12.59
N THR A 180 -57.95 -0.89 -13.68
CA THR A 180 -57.08 0.29 -13.64
C THR A 180 -57.86 1.56 -13.98
N PRO A 181 -57.66 2.66 -13.24
CA PRO A 181 -58.35 3.91 -13.55
C PRO A 181 -57.91 4.44 -14.91
N GLY A 182 -58.83 5.01 -15.70
CA GLY A 182 -58.53 5.46 -17.08
C GLY A 182 -57.41 6.50 -17.18
N ARG A 183 -57.12 7.23 -16.12
CA ARG A 183 -56.00 8.19 -16.04
C ARG A 183 -54.62 7.50 -16.06
N TYR A 184 -54.50 6.24 -15.68
CA TYR A 184 -53.21 5.52 -15.77
C TYR A 184 -52.81 5.24 -17.22
N LEU A 185 -53.79 5.19 -18.13
CA LEU A 185 -53.55 5.02 -19.56
C LEU A 185 -53.05 6.33 -20.19
N LEU A 186 -53.84 7.41 -20.07
CA LEU A 186 -53.56 8.70 -20.71
C LEU A 186 -52.58 9.60 -19.93
N GLN A 187 -52.42 9.37 -18.63
CA GLN A 187 -51.55 10.11 -17.71
C GLN A 187 -51.62 11.65 -17.85
N PRO A 188 -52.81 12.27 -17.68
CA PRO A 188 -52.95 13.72 -17.77
C PRO A 188 -52.11 14.45 -16.71
N ASP A 189 -51.90 13.85 -15.52
CA ASP A 189 -50.86 14.26 -14.57
C ASP A 189 -49.76 13.20 -14.49
N VAL A 190 -48.75 13.35 -15.34
CA VAL A 190 -47.59 12.44 -15.43
C VAL A 190 -46.90 12.23 -14.08
N SER A 191 -46.93 13.21 -13.17
CA SER A 191 -46.20 13.11 -11.90
C SER A 191 -46.88 12.17 -10.89
N VAL A 192 -48.21 12.23 -10.80
CA VAL A 192 -49.00 11.40 -9.89
C VAL A 192 -49.31 10.04 -10.52
N ASP A 193 -49.81 10.04 -11.75
CA ASP A 193 -50.34 8.84 -12.41
C ASP A 193 -49.24 7.83 -12.78
N ALA A 194 -48.08 8.30 -13.26
CA ALA A 194 -46.95 7.42 -13.56
C ALA A 194 -46.37 6.78 -12.30
N THR A 195 -46.41 7.49 -11.16
CA THR A 195 -45.95 6.95 -9.87
C THR A 195 -46.89 5.85 -9.39
N GLY A 196 -48.21 6.07 -9.43
CA GLY A 196 -49.22 5.06 -9.06
C GLY A 196 -49.12 3.80 -9.93
N TRP A 197 -49.02 3.99 -11.25
CA TRP A 197 -48.82 2.92 -12.23
C TRP A 197 -47.52 2.12 -11.97
N THR A 198 -46.39 2.81 -11.79
CA THR A 198 -45.10 2.15 -11.53
C THR A 198 -45.12 1.42 -10.18
N ALA A 199 -45.80 1.96 -9.17
CA ALA A 199 -45.94 1.31 -7.87
C ALA A 199 -46.70 -0.02 -7.98
N LEU A 200 -47.78 -0.06 -8.76
CA LEU A 200 -48.55 -1.28 -9.04
C LEU A 200 -47.66 -2.35 -9.70
N LEU A 201 -46.94 -2.00 -10.77
CA LEU A 201 -46.06 -2.94 -11.48
C LEU A 201 -44.92 -3.46 -10.58
N ARG A 202 -44.30 -2.60 -9.77
CA ARG A 202 -43.26 -3.02 -8.81
C ARG A 202 -43.79 -3.97 -7.75
N LEU A 203 -45.02 -3.76 -7.27
CA LEU A 203 -45.66 -4.65 -6.31
C LEU A 203 -45.89 -6.04 -6.93
N LEU A 204 -46.39 -6.10 -8.17
CA LEU A 204 -46.56 -7.34 -8.91
C LEU A 204 -45.23 -8.07 -9.11
N LYS A 205 -44.18 -7.36 -9.57
CA LYS A 205 -42.83 -7.92 -9.75
C LYS A 205 -42.26 -8.51 -8.46
N TRP A 206 -42.36 -7.78 -7.34
CA TRP A 206 -41.68 -8.18 -6.10
C TRP A 206 -42.44 -9.26 -5.32
N ARG A 207 -43.78 -9.19 -5.30
CA ARG A 207 -44.63 -10.10 -4.51
C ARG A 207 -45.02 -11.35 -5.27
N ARG A 208 -45.09 -11.31 -6.61
CA ARG A 208 -45.44 -12.43 -7.48
C ARG A 208 -44.33 -12.72 -8.50
N ARG A 209 -43.09 -12.90 -8.02
CA ARG A 209 -41.87 -13.06 -8.86
C ARG A 209 -41.94 -14.14 -9.94
N ALA A 210 -42.68 -15.23 -9.71
CA ALA A 210 -42.75 -16.35 -10.65
C ALA A 210 -43.76 -16.12 -11.78
N ARG A 211 -44.90 -15.46 -11.48
CA ARG A 211 -45.99 -15.14 -12.41
C ARG A 211 -46.58 -13.76 -12.04
N PRO A 212 -45.94 -12.65 -12.43
CA PRO A 212 -46.41 -11.29 -12.09
C PRO A 212 -47.82 -10.96 -12.62
N LEU A 213 -48.09 -11.29 -13.89
CA LEU A 213 -49.37 -11.17 -14.57
C LEU A 213 -49.54 -12.34 -15.56
N ASN A 214 -50.79 -12.74 -15.80
CA ASN A 214 -51.18 -13.84 -16.68
C ASN A 214 -51.84 -13.36 -17.98
N GLY A 215 -52.28 -12.11 -18.04
CA GLY A 215 -52.77 -11.48 -19.27
C GLY A 215 -53.19 -10.03 -19.06
N VAL A 216 -53.39 -9.30 -20.15
CA VAL A 216 -53.87 -7.91 -20.15
C VAL A 216 -55.11 -7.81 -21.03
N VAL A 217 -56.16 -7.19 -20.53
CA VAL A 217 -57.40 -6.94 -21.28
C VAL A 217 -57.44 -5.45 -21.62
N VAL A 218 -57.43 -5.13 -22.91
CA VAL A 218 -57.48 -3.75 -23.41
C VAL A 218 -58.90 -3.46 -23.86
N THR A 219 -59.59 -2.51 -23.24
CA THR A 219 -60.96 -2.15 -23.62
C THR A 219 -60.98 -0.90 -24.47
N LEU A 220 -61.65 -0.98 -25.62
CA LEU A 220 -61.89 0.13 -26.55
C LEU A 220 -63.39 0.22 -26.85
N SER A 221 -64.01 1.39 -26.67
CA SER A 221 -65.42 1.55 -27.03
C SER A 221 -65.59 1.54 -28.54
N VAL A 222 -66.62 0.86 -29.05
CA VAL A 222 -66.97 0.91 -30.48
C VAL A 222 -67.33 2.32 -30.93
N GLU A 223 -67.87 3.16 -30.05
CA GLU A 223 -68.17 4.56 -30.34
C GLU A 223 -66.91 5.37 -30.68
N ARG A 224 -65.77 5.08 -30.05
CA ARG A 224 -64.47 5.71 -30.35
C ARG A 224 -63.99 5.38 -31.75
N LEU A 225 -64.28 4.17 -32.24
CA LEU A 225 -63.96 3.77 -33.61
C LEU A 225 -64.87 4.44 -34.64
N THR A 226 -66.06 4.94 -34.28
CA THR A 226 -67.00 5.57 -35.23
C THR A 226 -66.98 7.09 -35.20
N ILE A 227 -66.89 7.71 -34.02
CA ILE A 227 -67.10 9.16 -33.83
C ILE A 227 -65.80 9.97 -33.94
N ASP A 228 -64.67 9.44 -33.45
CA ASP A 228 -63.46 10.25 -33.28
C ASP A 228 -62.67 10.51 -34.56
N SER A 229 -61.80 11.53 -34.49
CA SER A 229 -60.81 11.80 -35.52
C SER A 229 -59.73 10.71 -35.53
N GLU A 230 -59.14 10.50 -36.71
CA GLU A 230 -58.01 9.56 -36.86
C GLU A 230 -56.87 9.90 -35.89
N HIS A 231 -56.61 11.20 -35.68
CA HIS A 231 -55.58 11.69 -34.76
C HIS A 231 -55.81 11.28 -33.30
N ASP A 232 -57.06 11.38 -32.81
CA ASP A 232 -57.38 10.99 -31.44
C ASP A 232 -57.25 9.48 -31.23
N LEU A 233 -57.62 8.70 -32.26
CA LEU A 233 -57.45 7.25 -32.26
C LEU A 233 -55.96 6.85 -32.27
N GLU A 234 -55.10 7.56 -33.02
CA GLU A 234 -53.65 7.36 -32.98
C GLU A 234 -53.07 7.65 -31.60
N GLN A 235 -53.47 8.75 -30.96
CA GLN A 235 -53.02 9.11 -29.62
C GLN A 235 -53.41 8.04 -28.59
N HIS A 236 -54.63 7.52 -28.69
CA HIS A 236 -55.11 6.45 -27.84
C HIS A 236 -54.31 5.15 -28.04
N ALA A 237 -54.06 4.77 -29.30
CA ALA A 237 -53.27 3.59 -29.64
C ALA A 237 -51.83 3.70 -29.10
N ARG A 238 -51.19 4.88 -29.23
CA ARG A 238 -49.85 5.14 -28.69
C ARG A 238 -49.83 5.08 -27.16
N ALA A 239 -50.86 5.58 -26.48
CA ALA A 239 -50.97 5.48 -25.03
C ALA A 239 -51.08 4.02 -24.57
N VAL A 240 -51.88 3.20 -25.26
CA VAL A 240 -51.97 1.74 -25.02
C VAL A 240 -50.63 1.06 -25.26
N HIS A 241 -49.97 1.34 -26.38
CA HIS A 241 -48.64 0.80 -26.69
C HIS A 241 -47.64 1.07 -25.58
N SER A 242 -47.56 2.33 -25.13
CA SER A 242 -46.65 2.76 -24.05
C SER A 242 -46.88 1.98 -22.76
N ARG A 243 -48.15 1.77 -22.34
CA ARG A 243 -48.44 1.01 -21.11
C ARG A 243 -48.12 -0.47 -21.25
N LEU A 244 -48.41 -1.08 -22.39
CA LEU A 244 -48.10 -2.49 -22.63
C LEU A 244 -46.59 -2.74 -22.65
N GLN A 245 -45.83 -1.81 -23.26
CA GLN A 245 -44.37 -1.84 -23.26
C GLN A 245 -43.81 -1.72 -21.83
N GLU A 246 -44.34 -0.81 -21.01
CA GLU A 246 -43.90 -0.68 -19.62
C GLU A 246 -44.20 -1.92 -18.77
N ILE A 247 -45.33 -2.59 -19.00
CA ILE A 247 -45.65 -3.87 -18.35
C ILE A 247 -44.56 -4.90 -18.68
N GLN A 248 -44.22 -5.07 -19.96
CA GLN A 248 -43.19 -6.01 -20.40
C GLN A 248 -41.80 -5.64 -19.83
N GLN A 249 -41.42 -4.36 -19.89
CA GLN A 249 -40.12 -3.88 -19.41
C GLN A 249 -39.95 -4.00 -17.89
N VAL A 250 -40.99 -3.68 -17.12
CA VAL A 250 -40.91 -3.70 -15.66
C VAL A 250 -41.04 -5.13 -15.14
N LEU A 251 -41.98 -5.91 -15.66
CA LEU A 251 -42.26 -7.26 -15.15
C LEU A 251 -41.36 -8.34 -15.77
N HIS A 252 -40.76 -8.11 -16.93
CA HIS A 252 -40.00 -9.10 -17.71
C HIS A 252 -40.81 -10.36 -18.03
N VAL A 253 -42.09 -10.16 -18.38
CA VAL A 253 -43.04 -11.22 -18.72
C VAL A 253 -43.64 -10.89 -20.08
N ASP A 254 -43.70 -11.89 -20.94
CA ASP A 254 -44.47 -11.82 -22.18
C ASP A 254 -45.90 -12.28 -21.84
N VAL A 255 -46.85 -11.34 -21.86
CA VAL A 255 -48.24 -11.55 -21.44
C VAL A 255 -49.18 -11.61 -22.64
N PRO A 256 -50.18 -12.50 -22.67
CA PRO A 256 -51.24 -12.48 -23.67
C PRO A 256 -52.11 -11.22 -23.48
N ILE A 257 -52.54 -10.62 -24.59
CA ILE A 257 -53.27 -9.36 -24.62
C ILE A 257 -54.56 -9.55 -25.40
N TYR A 258 -55.70 -9.20 -24.81
CA TYR A 258 -57.03 -9.36 -25.41
C TYR A 258 -57.61 -8.00 -25.70
N LEU A 259 -57.89 -7.68 -26.97
CA LEU A 259 -58.57 -6.44 -27.34
C LEU A 259 -60.08 -6.65 -27.27
N VAL A 260 -60.74 -5.89 -26.41
CA VAL A 260 -62.19 -5.99 -26.19
C VAL A 260 -62.85 -4.70 -26.65
N LEU A 261 -63.61 -4.81 -27.74
CA LEU A 261 -64.45 -3.77 -28.28
C LEU A 261 -65.77 -3.74 -27.49
N THR A 262 -65.89 -2.79 -26.58
CA THR A 262 -67.04 -2.67 -25.67
C THR A 262 -68.13 -1.78 -26.27
N GLN A 263 -69.35 -1.87 -25.73
CA GLN A 263 -70.50 -1.06 -26.14
C GLN A 263 -70.90 -1.27 -27.61
N ALA A 264 -70.82 -2.52 -28.08
CA ALA A 264 -71.21 -2.88 -29.44
C ALA A 264 -72.70 -2.60 -29.74
N ASP A 265 -73.54 -2.48 -28.70
CA ASP A 265 -74.94 -2.05 -28.79
C ASP A 265 -75.14 -0.64 -29.35
N ARG A 266 -74.08 0.17 -29.40
CA ARG A 266 -74.12 1.50 -30.02
C ARG A 266 -74.07 1.46 -31.54
N LEU A 267 -73.78 0.30 -32.16
CA LEU A 267 -73.85 0.15 -33.60
C LEU A 267 -75.31 0.03 -34.06
N PRO A 268 -75.73 0.84 -35.06
CA PRO A 268 -77.07 0.72 -35.63
C PRO A 268 -77.33 -0.71 -36.14
N GLY A 269 -78.42 -1.32 -35.69
CA GLY A 269 -78.81 -2.68 -36.05
C GLY A 269 -78.21 -3.80 -35.21
N PHE A 270 -77.32 -3.51 -34.24
CA PHE A 270 -76.72 -4.54 -33.37
C PHE A 270 -77.77 -5.22 -32.47
N ALA A 271 -78.59 -4.40 -31.80
CA ALA A 271 -79.61 -4.91 -30.89
C ALA A 271 -80.61 -5.77 -31.67
N GLU A 272 -81.05 -5.31 -32.84
CA GLU A 272 -81.98 -6.03 -33.70
C GLU A 272 -81.36 -7.35 -34.18
N PHE A 273 -80.12 -7.34 -34.70
CA PHE A 273 -79.45 -8.52 -35.24
C PHE A 273 -79.29 -9.66 -34.21
N PHE A 274 -79.01 -9.32 -32.96
CA PHE A 274 -78.74 -10.30 -31.89
C PHE A 274 -79.92 -10.52 -30.90
N ASP A 275 -81.05 -9.82 -31.04
CA ASP A 275 -82.25 -9.97 -30.20
C ASP A 275 -83.22 -11.03 -30.76
N SER A 276 -82.74 -12.29 -30.83
CA SER A 276 -83.52 -13.45 -31.28
C SER A 276 -84.00 -14.33 -30.10
N PRO A 277 -85.21 -14.92 -30.14
CA PRO A 277 -85.74 -15.80 -29.10
C PRO A 277 -85.11 -17.20 -29.07
N LEU A 278 -84.30 -17.56 -30.08
CA LEU A 278 -83.41 -18.73 -29.98
C LEU A 278 -82.25 -18.32 -29.09
N GLY A 279 -82.25 -18.79 -27.84
CA GLY A 279 -81.19 -18.56 -26.88
C GLY A 279 -79.83 -18.97 -27.43
N GLU A 280 -79.17 -18.05 -28.13
CA GLU A 280 -77.73 -18.11 -28.30
C GLU A 280 -77.16 -18.08 -26.90
N ALA A 281 -76.49 -19.17 -26.55
CA ALA A 281 -75.95 -19.39 -25.23
C ALA A 281 -75.25 -18.11 -24.75
N ALA A 282 -75.48 -17.72 -23.49
CA ALA A 282 -74.73 -16.64 -22.83
C ALA A 282 -73.19 -16.83 -22.95
N ASP A 283 -72.78 -18.05 -23.29
CA ASP A 283 -71.44 -18.55 -23.56
C ASP A 283 -70.93 -18.35 -25.01
N SER A 284 -71.71 -17.70 -25.88
CA SER A 284 -71.30 -17.37 -27.25
C SER A 284 -70.21 -16.29 -27.27
N LEU A 285 -69.37 -16.30 -28.31
CA LEU A 285 -68.24 -15.40 -28.48
C LEU A 285 -68.36 -14.66 -29.81
N LEU A 286 -68.33 -13.32 -29.78
CA LEU A 286 -68.34 -12.49 -30.98
C LEU A 286 -66.94 -11.86 -31.17
N GLY A 287 -66.22 -12.29 -32.21
CA GLY A 287 -64.85 -11.86 -32.48
C GLY A 287 -64.04 -12.93 -33.20
N GLN A 288 -62.74 -12.68 -33.32
CA GLN A 288 -61.80 -13.59 -33.97
C GLN A 288 -60.51 -13.72 -33.17
N PRO A 289 -60.06 -14.94 -32.83
CA PRO A 289 -58.74 -15.15 -32.25
C PRO A 289 -57.65 -14.90 -33.31
N LEU A 290 -56.49 -14.47 -32.84
CA LEU A 290 -55.29 -14.22 -33.63
C LEU A 290 -54.17 -15.10 -33.08
N GLU A 291 -53.52 -15.86 -33.96
CA GLU A 291 -52.34 -16.64 -33.58
C GLU A 291 -51.09 -15.76 -33.72
N PRO A 292 -50.36 -15.45 -32.63
CA PRO A 292 -49.17 -14.63 -32.72
C PRO A 292 -48.02 -15.41 -33.39
N GLY A 293 -47.48 -14.87 -34.49
CA GLY A 293 -46.29 -15.42 -35.14
C GLY A 293 -45.00 -15.18 -34.35
N LYS A 294 -43.89 -15.85 -34.74
CA LYS A 294 -42.55 -15.70 -34.10
C LYS A 294 -42.04 -14.26 -34.06
N THR A 295 -42.52 -13.40 -34.95
CA THR A 295 -42.11 -12.01 -35.14
C THR A 295 -43.16 -10.97 -34.71
N GLY A 296 -44.28 -11.42 -34.13
CA GLY A 296 -45.47 -10.58 -33.82
C GLY A 296 -46.62 -10.83 -34.79
N ILE A 297 -47.72 -10.08 -34.64
CA ILE A 297 -48.88 -10.16 -35.54
C ILE A 297 -48.67 -9.20 -36.72
N GLU A 298 -48.92 -9.69 -37.93
CA GLU A 298 -48.88 -8.87 -39.14
C GLU A 298 -50.25 -8.25 -39.42
N VAL A 299 -50.27 -7.02 -39.92
CA VAL A 299 -51.52 -6.28 -40.21
C VAL A 299 -52.40 -7.04 -41.20
N ALA A 300 -51.81 -7.76 -42.14
CA ALA A 300 -52.53 -8.63 -43.08
C ALA A 300 -53.33 -9.76 -42.40
N GLN A 301 -52.83 -10.32 -41.28
CA GLN A 301 -53.55 -11.35 -40.51
C GLN A 301 -54.75 -10.75 -39.79
N VAL A 302 -54.65 -9.50 -39.34
CA VAL A 302 -55.74 -8.78 -38.68
C VAL A 302 -56.85 -8.45 -39.68
N HIS A 303 -56.48 -7.97 -40.88
CA HIS A 303 -57.44 -7.76 -41.97
C HIS A 303 -58.18 -9.05 -42.33
N LEU A 304 -57.45 -10.15 -42.53
CA LEU A 304 -58.05 -11.45 -42.84
C LEU A 304 -58.99 -11.93 -41.73
N ALA A 305 -58.59 -11.79 -40.46
CA ALA A 305 -59.41 -12.15 -39.31
C ALA A 305 -60.69 -11.30 -39.22
N PHE A 306 -60.62 -10.02 -39.61
CA PHE A 306 -61.77 -9.14 -39.66
C PHE A 306 -62.73 -9.47 -40.81
N GLU A 307 -62.20 -9.77 -42.00
CA GLU A 307 -63.00 -10.24 -43.14
C GLU A 307 -63.73 -11.54 -42.80
N GLN A 308 -63.09 -12.47 -42.10
CA GLN A 308 -63.74 -13.70 -41.62
C GLN A 308 -64.90 -13.42 -40.66
N LEU A 309 -64.78 -12.41 -39.79
CA LEU A 309 -65.88 -11.99 -38.92
C LEU A 309 -67.03 -11.41 -39.74
N LEU A 310 -66.74 -10.54 -40.72
CA LEU A 310 -67.76 -9.97 -41.61
C LEU A 310 -68.46 -11.04 -42.44
N GLN A 311 -67.72 -12.01 -42.95
CA GLN A 311 -68.28 -13.14 -43.70
C GLN A 311 -69.22 -13.96 -42.81
N ARG A 312 -68.82 -14.27 -41.56
CA ARG A 312 -69.68 -14.96 -40.60
C ARG A 312 -70.98 -14.19 -40.30
N LEU A 313 -70.89 -12.86 -40.18
CA LEU A 313 -72.07 -12.01 -39.98
C LEU A 313 -72.98 -11.97 -41.22
N ASN A 314 -72.41 -11.91 -42.42
CA ASN A 314 -73.15 -11.93 -43.68
C ASN A 314 -73.83 -13.29 -43.93
N ASP A 315 -73.17 -14.41 -43.61
CA ASP A 315 -73.73 -15.75 -43.73
C ASP A 315 -74.93 -15.94 -42.78
N GLN A 316 -74.85 -15.36 -41.57
CA GLN A 316 -75.95 -15.36 -40.60
C GLN A 316 -77.08 -14.39 -40.96
N LEU A 317 -76.78 -13.31 -41.68
CA LEU A 317 -77.75 -12.26 -42.01
C LEU A 317 -78.97 -12.81 -42.74
N ILE A 318 -78.76 -13.64 -43.78
CA ILE A 318 -79.86 -14.18 -44.58
C ILE A 318 -80.81 -14.99 -43.69
N ALA A 319 -80.28 -15.89 -42.87
CA ALA A 319 -81.10 -16.71 -41.96
C ALA A 319 -81.86 -15.85 -40.93
N ARG A 320 -81.22 -14.81 -40.39
CA ARG A 320 -81.82 -13.89 -39.41
C ARG A 320 -82.94 -13.03 -40.01
N LEU A 321 -82.76 -12.53 -41.24
CA LEU A 321 -83.78 -11.73 -41.94
C LEU A 321 -85.05 -12.53 -42.25
N HIS A 322 -84.92 -13.84 -42.53
CA HIS A 322 -86.07 -14.72 -42.71
C HIS A 322 -86.86 -14.93 -41.40
N GLN A 323 -86.19 -14.87 -40.25
CA GLN A 323 -86.79 -15.13 -38.94
C GLN A 323 -87.47 -13.88 -38.33
N GLU A 324 -86.90 -12.69 -38.55
CA GLU A 324 -87.50 -11.44 -38.07
C GLU A 324 -88.77 -11.14 -38.86
N ARG A 325 -89.86 -10.72 -38.20
CA ARG A 325 -91.15 -10.43 -38.86
C ARG A 325 -91.37 -8.94 -39.06
N ASN A 326 -90.73 -8.10 -38.25
CA ASN A 326 -90.88 -6.65 -38.32
C ASN A 326 -90.02 -6.06 -39.45
N ALA A 327 -90.66 -5.40 -40.43
CA ALA A 327 -90.00 -4.80 -41.59
C ALA A 327 -88.97 -3.72 -41.21
N ASP A 328 -89.26 -2.90 -40.19
CA ASP A 328 -88.36 -1.85 -39.73
C ASP A 328 -87.09 -2.45 -39.09
N ARG A 329 -87.25 -3.52 -38.30
CA ARG A 329 -86.11 -4.25 -37.71
C ARG A 329 -85.28 -4.98 -38.75
N ARG A 330 -85.92 -5.59 -39.77
CA ARG A 330 -85.20 -6.18 -40.92
C ARG A 330 -84.36 -5.13 -41.65
N GLY A 331 -84.89 -3.92 -41.84
CA GLY A 331 -84.15 -2.80 -42.43
C GLY A 331 -82.90 -2.43 -41.62
N GLN A 332 -83.01 -2.40 -40.29
CA GLN A 332 -81.89 -2.12 -39.39
C GLN A 332 -80.86 -3.28 -39.36
N MET A 333 -81.32 -4.55 -39.40
CA MET A 333 -80.46 -5.73 -39.48
C MET A 333 -79.65 -5.79 -40.80
N LEU A 334 -80.27 -5.44 -41.93
CA LEU A 334 -79.62 -5.41 -43.25
C LEU A 334 -78.40 -4.48 -43.26
N GLY A 335 -78.50 -3.33 -42.58
CA GLY A 335 -77.41 -2.36 -42.49
C GLY A 335 -76.29 -2.77 -41.53
N PHE A 336 -76.52 -3.70 -40.62
CA PHE A 336 -75.59 -3.98 -39.52
C PHE A 336 -74.21 -4.48 -39.97
N PRO A 337 -74.06 -5.50 -40.85
CA PRO A 337 -72.73 -5.92 -41.31
C PRO A 337 -71.96 -4.82 -42.03
N GLN A 338 -72.65 -3.91 -42.71
CA GLN A 338 -72.02 -2.73 -43.33
C GLN A 338 -71.54 -1.72 -42.27
N GLN A 339 -72.27 -1.54 -41.17
CA GLN A 339 -71.81 -0.72 -40.05
C GLN A 339 -70.58 -1.34 -39.36
N VAL A 340 -70.54 -2.67 -39.22
CA VAL A 340 -69.35 -3.36 -38.70
C VAL A 340 -68.18 -3.20 -39.68
N ALA A 341 -68.40 -3.34 -40.99
CA ALA A 341 -67.34 -3.22 -41.99
C ALA A 341 -66.61 -1.87 -41.94
N ARG A 342 -67.34 -0.78 -41.63
CA ARG A 342 -66.77 0.57 -41.45
C ARG A 342 -65.79 0.68 -40.28
N LEU A 343 -65.85 -0.23 -39.31
CA LEU A 343 -64.90 -0.29 -38.20
C LEU A 343 -63.55 -0.87 -38.62
N GLY A 344 -63.50 -1.63 -39.72
CA GLY A 344 -62.34 -2.45 -40.10
C GLY A 344 -61.06 -1.64 -40.27
N GLU A 345 -61.10 -0.57 -41.08
CA GLU A 345 -59.92 0.26 -41.35
C GLU A 345 -59.39 0.92 -40.07
N ARG A 346 -60.27 1.50 -39.25
CA ARG A 346 -59.90 2.15 -37.99
C ARG A 346 -59.43 1.16 -36.92
N LEU A 347 -60.01 -0.04 -36.88
CA LEU A 347 -59.57 -1.11 -36.00
C LEU A 347 -58.17 -1.60 -36.38
N CYS A 348 -57.89 -1.76 -37.68
CA CYS A 348 -56.59 -2.17 -38.18
C CYS A 348 -55.53 -1.10 -37.86
N LEU A 349 -55.84 0.18 -38.09
CA LEU A 349 -54.98 1.31 -37.71
C LEU A 349 -54.66 1.30 -36.20
N PHE A 350 -55.69 1.11 -35.36
CA PHE A 350 -55.51 1.05 -33.92
C PHE A 350 -54.60 -0.12 -33.50
N ILE A 351 -54.82 -1.32 -34.06
CA ILE A 351 -54.03 -2.51 -33.75
C ILE A 351 -52.58 -2.33 -34.23
N GLU A 352 -52.37 -1.76 -35.41
CA GLU A 352 -51.04 -1.48 -35.94
C GLU A 352 -50.25 -0.56 -35.00
N LEU A 353 -50.85 0.57 -34.59
CA LEU A 353 -50.20 1.53 -33.71
C LEU A 353 -50.05 1.06 -32.26
N ALA A 354 -51.02 0.32 -31.73
CA ALA A 354 -50.99 -0.15 -30.34
C ALA A 354 -50.02 -1.33 -30.13
N PHE A 355 -49.84 -2.20 -31.13
CA PHE A 355 -49.09 -3.46 -30.97
C PHE A 355 -47.83 -3.55 -31.84
N SER A 356 -47.74 -2.82 -32.96
CA SER A 356 -46.67 -3.02 -33.97
C SER A 356 -45.74 -1.82 -34.21
N ALA A 357 -45.85 -0.75 -33.41
CA ALA A 357 -45.25 0.57 -33.69
C ALA A 357 -43.74 0.63 -34.02
N HIS A 358 -42.87 -0.29 -33.54
CA HIS A 358 -41.41 -0.22 -33.83
C HIS A 358 -40.69 -1.58 -33.91
N ARG A 359 -39.74 -1.75 -34.85
CA ARG A 359 -38.93 -2.99 -35.09
C ARG A 359 -38.18 -3.52 -33.85
N TYR A 360 -37.86 -2.67 -32.88
CA TYR A 360 -37.05 -3.02 -31.71
C TYR A 360 -37.83 -3.01 -30.38
N GLN A 361 -39.12 -2.63 -30.41
CA GLN A 361 -39.96 -2.46 -29.22
C GLN A 361 -41.37 -3.01 -29.48
N ARG A 362 -41.47 -4.20 -30.08
CA ARG A 362 -42.77 -4.82 -30.37
C ARG A 362 -43.40 -5.42 -29.13
N VAL A 363 -44.69 -5.16 -28.95
CA VAL A 363 -45.50 -5.81 -27.93
C VAL A 363 -46.12 -7.06 -28.56
N ASN A 364 -45.38 -8.17 -28.52
CA ASN A 364 -45.84 -9.44 -29.05
C ASN A 364 -46.72 -10.12 -27.99
N GLY A 365 -48.03 -10.10 -28.19
CA GLY A 365 -48.96 -10.69 -27.23
C GLY A 365 -50.44 -10.60 -27.56
N LEU A 366 -50.87 -9.83 -28.58
CA LEU A 366 -52.28 -9.76 -28.97
C LEU A 366 -52.80 -11.16 -29.36
N ARG A 367 -53.93 -11.57 -28.79
CA ARG A 367 -54.56 -12.90 -28.97
C ARG A 367 -55.84 -12.88 -29.77
N GLY A 368 -56.38 -11.70 -30.04
CA GLY A 368 -57.65 -11.55 -30.74
C GLY A 368 -58.33 -10.25 -30.41
N PHE A 369 -59.38 -9.94 -31.18
CA PHE A 369 -60.30 -8.85 -30.90
C PHE A 369 -61.72 -9.41 -30.72
N TYR A 370 -62.43 -8.91 -29.72
CA TYR A 370 -63.73 -9.44 -29.30
C TYR A 370 -64.72 -8.32 -29.02
N LEU A 371 -65.93 -8.43 -29.58
CA LEU A 371 -67.00 -7.46 -29.37
C LEU A 371 -67.88 -7.90 -28.20
N THR A 372 -68.17 -6.97 -27.30
CA THR A 372 -68.99 -7.23 -26.12
C THR A 372 -70.04 -6.15 -25.91
N CYS A 373 -71.19 -6.57 -25.37
CA CYS A 373 -72.29 -5.69 -24.99
C CYS A 373 -72.60 -5.87 -23.50
N ALA A 374 -72.54 -4.77 -22.76
CA ALA A 374 -72.83 -4.72 -21.33
C ALA A 374 -73.63 -3.46 -21.02
N ASN A 375 -74.92 -3.49 -21.34
CA ASN A 375 -75.87 -2.44 -21.01
C ASN A 375 -76.81 -3.03 -19.95
N GLY A 376 -77.05 -2.36 -18.82
CA GLY A 376 -77.58 -2.94 -17.56
C GLY A 376 -78.91 -3.73 -17.61
N ARG A 377 -79.52 -3.91 -18.79
CA ARG A 377 -80.67 -4.79 -19.07
C ARG A 377 -80.34 -6.04 -19.92
N ARG A 378 -79.23 -6.08 -20.67
CA ARG A 378 -78.80 -7.18 -21.57
C ARG A 378 -77.26 -7.28 -21.65
N ASN A 379 -76.69 -8.40 -21.21
CA ASN A 379 -75.25 -8.68 -21.22
C ASN A 379 -74.95 -9.83 -22.18
N HIS A 380 -74.30 -9.56 -23.31
CA HIS A 380 -74.06 -10.55 -24.37
C HIS A 380 -72.56 -10.67 -24.66
N PHE A 381 -72.09 -11.89 -24.93
CA PHE A 381 -70.72 -12.25 -25.30
C PHE A 381 -69.64 -12.02 -24.22
N VAL A 382 -70.00 -11.53 -23.03
CA VAL A 382 -69.06 -11.28 -21.92
C VAL A 382 -68.65 -12.57 -21.21
N GLN A 383 -69.59 -13.46 -20.88
CA GLN A 383 -69.30 -14.70 -20.15
C GLN A 383 -68.42 -15.64 -20.98
N GLY A 384 -68.78 -15.87 -22.26
CA GLY A 384 -67.99 -16.69 -23.19
C GLY A 384 -66.55 -16.18 -23.40
N LEU A 385 -66.34 -14.86 -23.38
CA LEU A 385 -65.01 -14.25 -23.48
C LEU A 385 -64.12 -14.58 -22.27
N PHE A 386 -64.64 -14.43 -21.05
CA PHE A 386 -63.85 -14.68 -19.84
C PHE A 386 -63.58 -16.17 -19.63
N SER A 387 -64.59 -17.04 -19.79
CA SER A 387 -64.47 -18.48 -19.53
C SER A 387 -63.65 -19.21 -20.61
N ARG A 388 -63.93 -18.95 -21.91
CA ARG A 388 -63.35 -19.75 -23.01
C ARG A 388 -62.03 -19.19 -23.55
N VAL A 389 -61.74 -17.92 -23.33
CA VAL A 389 -60.55 -17.26 -23.89
C VAL A 389 -59.63 -16.77 -22.76
N ILE A 390 -60.08 -15.80 -21.96
CA ILE A 390 -59.19 -15.11 -21.02
C ILE A 390 -58.66 -16.05 -19.92
N PHE A 391 -59.52 -16.85 -19.27
CA PHE A 391 -59.08 -17.77 -18.22
C PHE A 391 -58.52 -19.09 -18.75
N ALA A 392 -59.02 -19.59 -19.88
CA ALA A 392 -58.52 -20.81 -20.51
C ALA A 392 -57.03 -20.69 -20.93
N GLU A 393 -56.56 -19.49 -21.22
CA GLU A 393 -55.19 -19.19 -21.64
C GLU A 393 -54.24 -18.77 -20.49
N ALA A 394 -54.61 -19.01 -19.23
CA ALA A 394 -53.90 -18.53 -18.03
C ALA A 394 -52.41 -18.93 -17.92
N ASP A 395 -52.01 -20.06 -18.51
CA ASP A 395 -50.65 -20.60 -18.41
C ASP A 395 -49.70 -20.10 -19.51
N LEU A 396 -50.18 -19.28 -20.46
CA LEU A 396 -49.36 -18.76 -21.56
C LEU A 396 -48.36 -17.67 -21.15
N ALA A 397 -48.50 -17.09 -19.95
CA ALA A 397 -47.60 -16.06 -19.46
C ALA A 397 -46.30 -16.64 -18.86
N GLY A 398 -45.17 -16.37 -19.53
CA GLY A 398 -43.85 -16.84 -19.13
C GLY A 398 -42.89 -15.71 -18.76
N LEU A 399 -42.07 -15.91 -17.72
CA LEU A 399 -40.91 -15.05 -17.45
C LEU A 399 -39.91 -15.17 -18.60
N GLN A 400 -39.35 -14.03 -19.05
CA GLN A 400 -38.28 -14.01 -20.05
C GLN A 400 -37.08 -14.89 -19.62
N ALA A 401 -36.50 -15.62 -20.58
CA ALA A 401 -35.49 -16.66 -20.33
C ALA A 401 -34.28 -16.17 -19.50
N HIS A 402 -33.87 -14.91 -19.68
CA HIS A 402 -32.76 -14.32 -18.96
C HIS A 402 -33.02 -14.23 -17.44
N GLU A 403 -34.23 -13.88 -17.01
CA GLU A 403 -34.54 -13.71 -15.58
C GLU A 403 -34.68 -15.08 -14.89
N GLN A 404 -35.22 -16.09 -15.59
CA GLN A 404 -35.24 -17.47 -15.09
C GLN A 404 -33.83 -18.01 -14.83
N GLN A 405 -32.87 -17.73 -15.72
CA GLN A 405 -31.49 -18.17 -15.57
C GLN A 405 -30.77 -17.48 -14.39
N ARG A 406 -31.07 -16.20 -14.13
CA ARG A 406 -30.53 -15.47 -12.97
C ARG A 406 -30.97 -16.08 -11.63
N ILE A 407 -32.22 -16.49 -11.53
CA ILE A 407 -32.76 -17.12 -10.31
C ILE A 407 -32.11 -18.48 -10.06
N ARG A 408 -31.98 -19.32 -11.10
CA ARG A 408 -31.31 -20.63 -11.00
C ARG A 408 -29.84 -20.52 -10.60
N ARG A 409 -29.10 -19.56 -11.17
CA ARG A 409 -27.69 -19.29 -10.81
C ARG A 409 -27.53 -18.91 -9.33
N ARG A 410 -28.42 -18.08 -8.78
CA ARG A 410 -28.40 -17.70 -7.36
C ARG A 410 -28.66 -18.89 -6.43
N GLN A 411 -29.61 -19.75 -6.78
CA GLN A 411 -29.89 -20.97 -6.00
C GLN A 411 -28.72 -21.95 -6.04
N GLY A 412 -28.06 -22.10 -7.20
CA GLY A 412 -26.85 -22.91 -7.33
C GLY A 412 -25.69 -22.41 -6.45
N LEU A 413 -25.46 -21.09 -6.38
CA LEU A 413 -24.46 -20.48 -5.51
C LEU A 413 -24.73 -20.75 -4.01
N GLN A 414 -25.99 -20.72 -3.59
CA GLN A 414 -26.36 -21.01 -2.19
C GLN A 414 -26.11 -22.47 -1.81
N ALA A 415 -26.43 -23.41 -2.70
CA ALA A 415 -26.16 -24.83 -2.47
C ALA A 415 -24.65 -25.13 -2.41
N LEU A 416 -23.85 -24.50 -3.27
CA LEU A 416 -22.39 -24.63 -3.27
C LEU A 416 -21.77 -24.15 -1.94
N ALA A 417 -22.25 -23.03 -1.41
CA ALA A 417 -21.77 -22.50 -0.13
C ALA A 417 -22.05 -23.46 1.04
N ALA A 418 -23.25 -24.07 1.08
CA ALA A 418 -23.60 -25.04 2.12
C ALA A 418 -22.73 -26.31 2.04
N ALA A 419 -22.46 -26.81 0.83
CA ALA A 419 -21.60 -27.98 0.63
C ALA A 419 -20.15 -27.71 1.09
N LEU A 420 -19.60 -26.52 0.81
CA LEU A 420 -18.25 -26.14 1.25
C LEU A 420 -18.11 -26.12 2.78
N VAL A 421 -19.13 -25.68 3.51
CA VAL A 421 -19.11 -25.66 4.98
C VAL A 421 -19.09 -27.08 5.56
N ILE A 422 -19.94 -27.98 5.03
CA ILE A 422 -19.99 -29.38 5.47
C ILE A 422 -18.67 -30.08 5.20
N CYS A 423 -18.10 -29.91 4.00
CA CYS A 423 -16.79 -30.44 3.65
C CYS A 423 -15.68 -29.87 4.55
N GLY A 424 -15.75 -28.59 4.91
CA GLY A 424 -14.78 -27.96 5.82
C GLY A 424 -14.77 -28.58 7.22
N VAL A 425 -15.95 -28.81 7.81
CA VAL A 425 -16.05 -29.45 9.15
C VAL A 425 -15.60 -30.91 9.10
N GLY A 426 -16.03 -31.67 8.09
CA GLY A 426 -15.59 -33.06 7.90
C GLY A 426 -14.08 -33.17 7.72
N GLY A 427 -13.48 -32.28 6.92
CA GLY A 427 -12.03 -32.21 6.74
C GLY A 427 -11.29 -31.91 8.05
N LEU A 428 -11.84 -31.05 8.91
CA LEU A 428 -11.22 -30.68 10.19
C LEU A 428 -11.15 -31.85 11.18
N TRP A 429 -12.22 -32.66 11.27
CA TRP A 429 -12.23 -33.87 12.10
C TRP A 429 -11.34 -34.97 11.54
N MET A 430 -11.37 -35.21 10.23
CA MET A 430 -10.51 -36.18 9.58
C MET A 430 -9.03 -35.83 9.82
N TYR A 431 -8.70 -34.54 9.75
CA TYR A 431 -7.37 -34.03 10.06
C TYR A 431 -6.96 -34.28 11.52
N SER A 432 -7.79 -33.91 12.50
CA SER A 432 -7.51 -34.12 13.93
C SER A 432 -7.34 -35.63 14.29
N TYR A 433 -8.18 -36.49 13.72
CA TYR A 433 -8.06 -37.95 13.91
C TYR A 433 -6.74 -38.49 13.35
N SER A 434 -6.39 -38.12 12.12
CA SER A 434 -5.17 -38.59 11.47
C SER A 434 -3.90 -38.19 12.23
N LEU A 435 -3.85 -36.96 12.76
CA LEU A 435 -2.73 -36.46 13.55
C LEU A 435 -2.56 -37.22 14.87
N ASN A 436 -3.65 -37.51 15.58
CA ASN A 436 -3.56 -38.24 16.85
C ASN A 436 -3.14 -39.71 16.63
N GLN A 437 -3.61 -40.36 15.55
CA GLN A 437 -3.16 -41.70 15.16
C GLN A 437 -1.66 -41.71 14.80
N GLN A 438 -1.20 -40.75 14.01
CA GLN A 438 0.23 -40.62 13.67
C GLN A 438 1.10 -40.43 14.92
N ARG A 439 0.67 -39.62 15.89
CA ARG A 439 1.38 -39.41 17.16
C ARG A 439 1.46 -40.70 17.99
N LEU A 440 0.37 -41.47 18.09
CA LEU A 440 0.40 -42.76 18.79
C LEU A 440 1.31 -43.78 18.10
N ALA A 441 1.28 -43.83 16.76
CA ALA A 441 2.17 -44.67 15.97
C ALA A 441 3.65 -44.27 16.17
N GLN A 442 3.95 -42.98 16.28
CA GLN A 442 5.30 -42.49 16.59
C GLN A 442 5.80 -42.95 17.97
N ILE A 443 4.94 -42.93 19.00
CA ILE A 443 5.32 -43.43 20.34
C ILE A 443 5.60 -44.93 20.29
N ALA A 444 4.78 -45.71 19.58
CA ALA A 444 5.02 -47.14 19.41
C ALA A 444 6.33 -47.43 18.66
N ALA A 445 6.65 -46.65 17.63
CA ALA A 445 7.92 -46.74 16.91
C ALA A 445 9.12 -46.42 17.83
N LEU A 446 9.02 -45.37 18.65
CA LEU A 446 10.07 -45.00 19.62
C LEU A 446 10.28 -46.08 20.68
N ALA A 447 9.21 -46.69 21.20
CA ALA A 447 9.32 -47.80 22.15
C ALA A 447 10.03 -49.04 21.54
N THR A 448 9.76 -49.31 20.26
CA THR A 448 10.41 -50.40 19.52
C THR A 448 11.89 -50.11 19.32
N SER A 449 12.26 -48.85 19.04
CA SER A 449 13.66 -48.43 18.85
C SER A 449 14.53 -48.58 20.12
N VAL A 450 13.98 -48.32 21.31
CA VAL A 450 14.67 -48.53 22.59
C VAL A 450 14.96 -50.00 22.84
N SER A 451 14.02 -50.87 22.43
CA SER A 451 14.13 -52.32 22.64
C SER A 451 15.13 -52.98 21.69
N SER A 452 15.45 -52.32 20.56
CA SER A 452 16.37 -52.82 19.53
C SER A 452 17.81 -52.34 19.66
N VAL A 453 18.17 -51.57 20.69
CA VAL A 453 19.55 -51.08 20.88
C VAL A 453 20.47 -52.28 21.21
N PRO A 454 21.48 -52.59 20.36
CA PRO A 454 22.34 -53.75 20.57
C PRO A 454 23.22 -53.57 21.82
N GLN A 455 23.42 -54.65 22.59
CA GLN A 455 24.27 -54.64 23.78
C GLN A 455 25.78 -54.50 23.47
N GLY A 456 26.19 -54.63 22.21
CA GLY A 456 27.56 -54.39 21.75
C GLY A 456 27.65 -53.11 20.90
N GLY A 457 28.42 -52.13 21.36
CA GLY A 457 28.63 -50.83 20.70
C GLY A 457 29.19 -49.76 21.65
N ASP A 458 29.40 -48.56 21.14
CA ASP A 458 29.91 -47.41 21.90
C ASP A 458 28.91 -47.04 23.01
N ALA A 459 29.32 -47.21 24.28
CA ALA A 459 28.41 -47.15 25.43
C ALA A 459 27.67 -45.80 25.55
N ALA A 460 28.33 -44.70 25.16
CA ALA A 460 27.75 -43.37 25.17
C ALA A 460 26.73 -43.13 24.04
N LEU A 461 26.94 -43.70 22.85
CA LEU A 461 25.97 -43.61 21.76
C LEU A 461 24.69 -44.37 22.09
N ASN A 462 24.83 -45.55 22.69
CA ASN A 462 23.70 -46.35 23.17
C ASN A 462 22.94 -45.65 24.31
N LEU A 463 23.66 -45.00 25.23
CA LEU A 463 23.06 -44.20 26.30
C LEU A 463 22.22 -43.04 25.75
N VAL A 464 22.79 -42.27 24.81
CA VAL A 464 22.09 -41.16 24.16
C VAL A 464 20.88 -41.64 23.37
N ALA A 465 21.00 -42.71 22.59
CA ALA A 465 19.89 -43.24 21.81
C ALA A 465 18.69 -43.62 22.69
N VAL A 466 18.93 -44.22 23.85
CA VAL A 466 17.86 -44.57 24.81
C VAL A 466 17.27 -43.32 25.45
N LEU A 467 18.10 -42.39 25.93
CA LEU A 467 17.62 -41.16 26.56
C LEU A 467 16.86 -40.26 25.57
N ASP A 468 17.31 -40.17 24.32
CA ASP A 468 16.65 -39.45 23.22
C ASP A 468 15.28 -40.06 22.90
N ALA A 469 15.18 -41.38 22.84
CA ALA A 469 13.93 -42.06 22.54
C ALA A 469 12.90 -41.85 23.67
N HIS A 470 13.32 -41.90 24.93
CA HIS A 470 12.46 -41.56 26.07
C HIS A 470 12.07 -40.07 26.08
N LEU A 471 13.01 -39.18 25.80
CA LEU A 471 12.74 -37.73 25.73
C LEU A 471 11.79 -37.39 24.58
N SER A 472 12.06 -37.88 23.38
CA SER A 472 11.21 -37.65 22.20
C SER A 472 9.81 -38.18 22.43
N ALA A 473 9.64 -39.32 23.11
CA ALA A 473 8.32 -39.83 23.47
C ALA A 473 7.52 -38.82 24.33
N THR A 474 8.15 -38.14 25.29
CA THR A 474 7.47 -37.09 26.09
C THR A 474 7.03 -35.86 25.29
N GLN A 475 7.60 -35.65 24.11
CA GLN A 475 7.35 -34.49 23.24
C GLN A 475 6.33 -34.77 22.13
N VAL A 476 6.01 -36.04 21.86
CA VAL A 476 5.04 -36.41 20.81
C VAL A 476 3.66 -35.81 21.07
N PHE A 477 3.27 -35.71 22.34
CA PHE A 477 2.06 -34.99 22.77
C PHE A 477 2.42 -33.66 23.45
N PRO A 478 2.17 -32.51 22.80
CA PRO A 478 2.37 -31.19 23.41
C PRO A 478 1.44 -30.90 24.60
N ASP A 479 1.74 -29.85 25.36
CA ASP A 479 0.87 -29.41 26.45
C ASP A 479 -0.51 -28.95 25.94
N VAL A 480 -1.55 -29.19 26.74
CA VAL A 480 -2.92 -28.73 26.44
C VAL A 480 -2.95 -27.21 26.30
N ALA A 481 -2.08 -26.45 26.97
CA ALA A 481 -2.01 -25.01 26.76
C ALA A 481 -1.49 -24.60 25.37
N GLY A 482 -0.63 -25.41 24.75
CA GLY A 482 0.10 -25.08 23.52
C GLY A 482 -0.50 -25.62 22.22
N THR A 483 -1.53 -26.46 22.26
CA THR A 483 -2.11 -27.08 21.04
C THR A 483 -3.07 -26.15 20.30
N ARG A 484 -3.04 -26.13 18.97
CA ARG A 484 -3.97 -25.34 18.16
C ARG A 484 -5.40 -25.87 18.30
N LEU A 485 -6.40 -24.99 18.28
CA LEU A 485 -7.83 -25.36 18.38
C LEU A 485 -8.26 -26.41 17.34
N VAL A 486 -7.68 -26.36 16.14
CA VAL A 486 -7.90 -27.31 15.04
C VAL A 486 -7.43 -28.72 15.38
N GLU A 487 -6.36 -28.84 16.16
CA GLU A 487 -5.82 -30.13 16.61
C GLU A 487 -6.62 -30.68 17.80
N ARG A 488 -7.17 -29.78 18.63
CA ARG A 488 -7.95 -30.17 19.81
C ARG A 488 -9.28 -30.79 19.42
N ALA A 489 -10.08 -30.13 18.57
CA ALA A 489 -11.34 -30.56 17.93
C ALA A 489 -12.22 -31.66 18.62
N GLY A 490 -12.11 -31.86 19.94
CA GLY A 490 -12.72 -32.94 20.72
C GLY A 490 -11.96 -34.29 20.80
N LEU A 491 -10.80 -34.49 20.14
CA LEU A 491 -10.18 -35.83 19.97
C LEU A 491 -8.74 -35.99 20.50
N TYR A 492 -8.21 -35.04 21.28
CA TYR A 492 -6.81 -35.02 21.73
C TYR A 492 -6.47 -36.10 22.79
N GLN A 493 -5.39 -36.86 22.61
CA GLN A 493 -4.98 -38.01 23.47
C GLN A 493 -3.79 -37.72 24.41
N GLY A 494 -3.27 -36.49 24.42
CA GLY A 494 -2.05 -36.14 25.18
C GLY A 494 -2.23 -36.08 26.70
N GLU A 495 -3.45 -35.83 27.19
CA GLU A 495 -3.75 -35.73 28.62
C GLU A 495 -3.52 -37.07 29.36
N LEU A 496 -3.75 -38.20 28.69
CA LEU A 496 -3.59 -39.54 29.29
C LEU A 496 -2.16 -40.09 29.15
N SER A 497 -1.47 -39.79 28.05
CA SER A 497 -0.21 -40.45 27.68
C SER A 497 1.04 -39.77 28.24
N ARG A 498 1.09 -38.42 28.25
CA ARG A 498 2.26 -37.63 28.67
C ARG A 498 2.80 -37.93 30.09
N PRO A 499 1.99 -38.03 31.17
CA PRO A 499 2.53 -38.22 32.52
C PRO A 499 3.23 -39.57 32.71
N LEU A 500 2.81 -40.60 31.98
CA LEU A 500 3.46 -41.93 32.01
C LEU A 500 4.83 -41.89 31.33
N LEU A 501 4.93 -41.18 30.20
CA LEU A 501 6.17 -41.04 29.44
C LEU A 501 7.23 -40.23 30.20
N VAL A 502 6.83 -39.19 30.92
CA VAL A 502 7.75 -38.35 31.71
C VAL A 502 8.42 -39.17 32.82
N ARG A 503 7.63 -39.95 33.59
CA ARG A 503 8.19 -40.80 34.67
C ARG A 503 9.20 -41.82 34.16
N ALA A 504 8.95 -42.43 32.99
CA ALA A 504 9.87 -43.39 32.38
C ALA A 504 11.22 -42.73 32.00
N TYR A 505 11.18 -41.50 31.50
CA TYR A 505 12.39 -40.73 31.16
C TYR A 505 13.22 -40.35 32.40
N GLU A 506 12.58 -39.91 33.48
CA GLU A 506 13.26 -39.53 34.72
C GLU A 506 14.01 -40.71 35.38
N GLN A 507 13.42 -41.90 35.34
CA GLN A 507 14.07 -43.12 35.81
C GLN A 507 15.32 -43.47 34.98
N ALA A 508 15.25 -43.29 33.66
CA ALA A 508 16.38 -43.55 32.77
C ALA A 508 17.56 -42.60 33.03
N LEU A 509 17.29 -41.32 33.35
CA LEU A 509 18.34 -40.35 33.71
C LEU A 509 19.10 -40.77 34.97
N HIS A 510 18.39 -41.17 36.04
CA HIS A 510 19.03 -41.53 37.30
C HIS A 510 19.83 -42.83 37.21
N GLN A 511 19.28 -43.87 36.57
CA GLN A 511 19.93 -45.18 36.56
C GLN A 511 21.10 -45.25 35.58
N ARG A 512 21.03 -44.54 34.46
CA ARG A 512 22.03 -44.67 33.39
C ARG A 512 22.95 -43.46 33.24
N LEU A 513 22.40 -42.24 33.21
CA LEU A 513 23.21 -41.04 32.98
C LEU A 513 24.06 -40.68 34.21
N LEU A 514 23.48 -40.72 35.41
CA LEU A 514 24.22 -40.38 36.63
C LEU A 514 25.42 -41.30 36.84
N ALA A 515 25.21 -42.62 36.69
CA ALA A 515 26.27 -43.63 36.82
C ALA A 515 27.39 -43.46 35.78
N HIS A 516 27.05 -42.97 34.57
CA HIS A 516 28.03 -42.70 33.54
C HIS A 516 28.88 -41.45 33.85
N VAL A 517 28.26 -40.37 34.32
CA VAL A 517 28.97 -39.12 34.65
C VAL A 517 29.88 -39.29 35.88
N THR A 518 29.46 -40.09 36.87
CA THR A 518 30.30 -40.40 38.03
C THR A 518 31.59 -41.10 37.63
N ALA A 519 31.50 -42.08 36.73
CA ALA A 519 32.66 -42.81 36.21
C ALA A 519 33.57 -41.91 35.37
N LEU A 520 32.98 -41.02 34.56
CA LEU A 520 33.74 -40.06 33.74
C LEU A 520 34.56 -39.12 34.61
N LEU A 521 33.96 -38.46 35.60
CA LEU A 521 34.68 -37.49 36.44
C LEU A 521 35.75 -38.17 37.30
N GLU A 522 35.54 -39.42 37.72
CA GLU A 522 36.58 -40.19 38.42
C GLU A 522 37.82 -40.41 37.54
N ASP A 523 37.61 -40.81 36.28
CA ASP A 523 38.71 -41.04 35.34
C ASP A 523 39.48 -39.75 35.00
N GLN A 524 38.79 -38.61 34.94
CA GLN A 524 39.40 -37.31 34.68
C GLN A 524 40.23 -36.79 35.84
N VAL A 525 39.79 -37.01 37.09
CA VAL A 525 40.61 -36.72 38.26
C VAL A 525 41.88 -37.57 38.24
N ARG A 526 41.79 -38.85 37.84
CA ARG A 526 42.94 -39.74 37.71
C ARG A 526 43.90 -39.32 36.58
N ALA A 527 43.37 -38.89 35.44
CA ALA A 527 44.16 -38.48 34.28
C ALA A 527 44.82 -37.10 34.44
N SER A 528 44.30 -36.25 35.33
CA SER A 528 44.86 -34.91 35.60
C SER A 528 45.91 -34.89 36.72
N LEU A 529 46.23 -36.05 37.31
CA LEU A 529 47.41 -36.20 38.17
C LEU A 529 48.67 -35.92 37.31
N GLY A 530 49.37 -34.81 37.57
CA GLY A 530 50.45 -34.27 36.73
C GLY A 530 50.19 -32.88 36.11
N ASP A 531 48.92 -32.48 35.94
CA ASP A 531 48.51 -31.22 35.28
C ASP A 531 47.68 -30.35 36.24
N ARG A 532 48.39 -29.44 36.91
CA ARG A 532 47.88 -28.74 38.09
C ARG A 532 46.66 -27.86 37.82
N GLU A 533 46.63 -27.12 36.73
CA GLU A 533 45.50 -26.22 36.43
C GLU A 533 44.21 -27.03 36.23
N ARG A 534 44.31 -28.16 35.54
CA ARG A 534 43.16 -29.06 35.28
C ARG A 534 42.76 -29.86 36.52
N LEU A 535 43.72 -30.25 37.34
CA LEU A 535 43.48 -31.03 38.55
C LEU A 535 42.59 -30.30 39.57
N VAL A 536 42.75 -28.97 39.73
CA VAL A 536 41.89 -28.16 40.64
C VAL A 536 40.44 -28.23 40.19
N GLU A 537 40.19 -28.01 38.91
CA GLU A 537 38.83 -27.94 38.35
C GLU A 537 38.16 -29.32 38.34
N ASN A 538 38.88 -30.37 37.93
CA ASN A 538 38.35 -31.73 37.87
C ASN A 538 38.02 -32.29 39.26
N LEU A 539 38.89 -32.06 40.26
CA LEU A 539 38.65 -32.50 41.62
C LEU A 539 37.44 -31.79 42.24
N ARG A 540 37.27 -30.49 41.97
CA ARG A 540 36.11 -29.72 42.40
C ARG A 540 34.81 -30.28 41.81
N ALA A 541 34.79 -30.61 40.52
CA ALA A 541 33.62 -31.19 39.86
C ALA A 541 33.24 -32.56 40.44
N TYR A 542 34.23 -33.40 40.72
CA TYR A 542 34.02 -34.73 41.32
C TYR A 542 33.38 -34.65 42.71
N LEU A 543 33.88 -33.76 43.58
CA LEU A 543 33.35 -33.58 44.95
C LEU A 543 31.91 -33.03 44.99
N MET A 544 31.52 -32.22 43.99
CA MET A 544 30.15 -31.67 43.88
C MET A 544 29.06 -32.72 43.62
N LEU A 545 29.42 -33.91 43.12
CA LEU A 545 28.46 -34.99 42.92
C LEU A 545 27.94 -35.58 44.24
N ASN A 546 28.74 -35.54 45.31
CA ASN A 546 28.36 -36.01 46.65
C ASN A 546 27.87 -34.84 47.55
N LEU A 547 28.61 -33.73 47.58
CA LEU A 547 28.35 -32.60 48.47
C LEU A 547 27.21 -31.70 47.95
N ARG A 548 25.96 -32.04 48.30
CA ARG A 548 24.75 -31.31 47.85
C ARG A 548 24.79 -29.81 48.21
N GLU A 549 25.27 -29.46 49.40
CA GLU A 549 25.30 -28.06 49.89
C GLU A 549 26.31 -27.17 49.15
N ARG A 550 27.29 -27.78 48.48
CA ARG A 550 28.35 -27.07 47.74
C ARG A 550 28.23 -27.24 46.22
N ARG A 551 27.12 -27.83 45.72
CA ARG A 551 26.88 -28.12 44.29
C ARG A 551 26.39 -26.87 43.56
N ASP A 552 27.27 -26.28 42.74
CA ASP A 552 26.88 -25.27 41.75
C ASP A 552 26.44 -25.97 40.46
N THR A 553 25.13 -25.95 40.18
CA THR A 553 24.55 -26.64 39.02
C THR A 553 24.97 -26.04 37.68
N ARG A 554 25.19 -24.72 37.61
CA ARG A 554 25.58 -24.06 36.35
C ARG A 554 27.03 -24.34 36.03
N TRP A 555 27.90 -24.21 37.03
CA TRP A 555 29.32 -24.47 36.86
C TRP A 555 29.58 -25.95 36.54
N LEU A 556 28.94 -26.88 37.27
CA LEU A 556 29.09 -28.32 37.03
C LEU A 556 28.58 -28.75 35.64
N ALA A 557 27.51 -28.12 35.13
CA ALA A 557 27.04 -28.36 33.77
C ALA A 557 28.07 -27.96 32.70
N GLN A 558 28.70 -26.79 32.85
CA GLN A 558 29.73 -26.30 31.92
C GLN A 558 30.98 -27.19 31.94
N GLN A 559 31.38 -27.65 33.12
CA GLN A 559 32.54 -28.51 33.28
C GLN A 559 32.36 -29.87 32.61
N VAL A 560 31.25 -30.56 32.86
CA VAL A 560 30.95 -31.85 32.19
C VAL A 560 30.78 -31.66 30.67
N ALA A 561 30.21 -30.52 30.23
CA ALA A 561 30.11 -30.18 28.81
C ALA A 561 31.48 -30.09 28.12
N GLY A 562 32.47 -29.49 28.78
CA GLY A 562 33.85 -29.42 28.27
C GLY A 562 34.49 -30.80 28.10
N HIS A 563 34.20 -31.73 29.01
CA HIS A 563 34.70 -33.10 28.91
C HIS A 563 34.06 -33.88 27.76
N TRP A 564 32.76 -33.75 27.56
CA TRP A 564 32.12 -34.33 26.37
C TRP A 564 32.60 -33.68 25.08
N ALA A 565 32.91 -32.38 25.10
CA ALA A 565 33.52 -31.68 23.96
C ALA A 565 34.84 -32.31 23.52
N ALA A 566 35.67 -32.71 24.50
CA ALA A 566 36.95 -33.38 24.27
C ALA A 566 36.78 -34.86 23.88
N GLY A 567 35.97 -35.63 24.63
CA GLY A 567 35.80 -37.08 24.42
C GLY A 567 35.05 -37.45 23.14
N PHE A 568 34.19 -36.57 22.63
CA PHE A 568 33.45 -36.76 21.38
C PHE A 568 33.86 -35.75 20.31
N ALA A 569 35.13 -35.36 20.25
CA ALA A 569 35.63 -34.40 19.27
C ALA A 569 35.27 -34.85 17.83
N GLY A 570 34.44 -34.07 17.13
CA GLY A 570 33.89 -34.41 15.81
C GLY A 570 32.42 -34.87 15.81
N ASN A 571 31.86 -35.24 16.97
CA ASN A 571 30.47 -35.63 17.15
C ASN A 571 29.70 -34.62 18.02
N ALA A 572 29.62 -33.37 17.55
CA ALA A 572 28.92 -32.28 18.23
C ALA A 572 27.45 -32.61 18.57
N SER A 573 26.79 -33.47 17.78
CA SER A 573 25.42 -33.90 18.01
C SER A 573 25.26 -34.74 19.28
N VAL A 574 26.24 -35.59 19.61
CA VAL A 574 26.21 -36.45 20.81
C VAL A 574 26.47 -35.59 22.05
N GLN A 575 27.41 -34.66 21.95
CA GLN A 575 27.76 -33.71 23.01
C GLN A 575 26.56 -32.86 23.42
N ALA A 576 25.88 -32.24 22.44
CA ALA A 576 24.73 -31.40 22.69
C ALA A 576 23.59 -32.17 23.39
N ARG A 577 23.35 -33.42 22.97
CA ARG A 577 22.30 -34.27 23.54
C ARG A 577 22.63 -34.73 24.96
N LEU A 578 23.86 -35.17 25.22
CA LEU A 578 24.30 -35.51 26.59
C LEU A 578 24.18 -34.30 27.52
N ASN A 579 24.62 -33.12 27.09
CA ASN A 579 24.46 -31.87 27.82
C ASN A 579 23.00 -31.55 28.13
N GLN A 580 22.11 -31.74 27.16
CA GLN A 580 20.69 -31.52 27.35
C GLN A 580 20.09 -32.46 28.41
N HIS A 581 20.48 -33.73 28.41
CA HIS A 581 20.04 -34.69 29.43
C HIS A 581 20.64 -34.41 30.81
N TRP A 582 21.90 -33.98 30.87
CA TRP A 582 22.61 -33.64 32.12
C TRP A 582 22.00 -32.47 32.86
N VAL A 583 21.73 -31.37 32.14
CA VAL A 583 21.07 -30.19 32.72
C VAL A 583 19.73 -30.57 33.34
N ARG A 584 18.96 -31.44 32.68
CA ARG A 584 17.67 -31.93 33.21
C ARG A 584 17.81 -32.81 34.44
N LEU A 585 18.88 -33.60 34.54
CA LEU A 585 19.17 -34.36 35.76
C LEU A 585 19.61 -33.43 36.91
N LEU A 586 20.37 -32.36 36.63
CA LEU A 586 20.79 -31.38 37.64
C LEU A 586 19.62 -30.58 38.24
N GLU A 587 18.51 -30.46 37.52
CA GLU A 587 17.25 -29.89 38.02
C GLU A 587 16.54 -30.83 39.02
N GLN A 588 16.95 -32.10 39.10
CA GLN A 588 16.39 -33.13 39.96
C GLN A 588 17.29 -33.42 41.18
N PRO A 589 16.72 -33.81 42.33
CA PRO A 589 17.52 -34.11 43.52
C PRO A 589 18.22 -35.49 43.43
N PHE A 590 19.56 -35.52 43.49
CA PHE A 590 20.37 -36.76 43.53
C PHE A 590 21.65 -36.66 44.39
N THR A 591 22.20 -37.81 44.79
CA THR A 591 23.51 -37.98 45.47
C THR A 591 24.29 -39.15 44.87
N ALA A 592 25.61 -38.99 44.69
CA ALA A 592 26.50 -40.00 44.12
C ALA A 592 27.59 -40.47 45.09
N HIS A 593 28.06 -41.71 44.91
CA HIS A 593 29.15 -42.31 45.69
C HIS A 593 30.51 -42.01 45.03
N LEU A 594 31.53 -41.59 45.80
CA LEU A 594 32.86 -41.17 45.30
C LEU A 594 33.99 -42.05 45.86
N ASN A 595 35.12 -42.11 45.14
CA ASN A 595 36.34 -42.81 45.52
C ASN A 595 37.24 -41.92 46.40
N GLU A 596 37.33 -42.24 47.69
CA GLU A 596 38.01 -41.41 48.68
C GLU A 596 39.56 -41.40 48.54
N GLU A 597 40.16 -42.48 48.02
CA GLU A 597 41.61 -42.61 47.88
C GLU A 597 42.17 -41.67 46.80
N LEU A 598 41.44 -41.53 45.69
CA LEU A 598 41.81 -40.66 44.56
C LEU A 598 41.78 -39.18 44.95
N VAL A 599 40.79 -38.78 45.77
CA VAL A 599 40.66 -37.41 46.27
C VAL A 599 41.86 -37.01 47.13
N ALA A 600 42.38 -37.94 47.94
CA ALA A 600 43.54 -37.69 48.80
C ALA A 600 44.82 -37.45 47.98
N GLN A 601 45.03 -38.21 46.89
CA GLN A 601 46.19 -38.08 46.01
C GLN A 601 46.20 -36.74 45.25
N ALA A 602 45.06 -36.34 44.68
CA ALA A 602 44.94 -35.09 43.92
C ALA A 602 45.24 -33.84 44.77
N ARG A 603 44.92 -33.86 46.06
CA ARG A 603 45.19 -32.75 46.99
C ARG A 603 46.68 -32.52 47.28
N ALA A 604 47.50 -33.57 47.19
CA ALA A 604 48.93 -33.47 47.51
C ALA A 604 49.72 -32.68 46.44
N GLU A 605 49.28 -32.70 45.19
CA GLU A 605 50.00 -32.15 44.04
C GLU A 605 49.78 -30.63 43.83
N LEU A 606 48.65 -30.10 44.27
CA LEU A 606 48.20 -28.72 43.98
C LEU A 606 48.87 -27.61 44.83
N ARG A 607 49.97 -27.86 45.56
CA ARG A 607 50.50 -26.97 46.63
C ARG A 607 51.61 -25.94 46.28
N GLY A 608 52.09 -25.75 45.03
CA GLY A 608 53.27 -24.88 44.70
C GLY A 608 53.13 -23.56 43.88
N GLU A 609 52.23 -22.59 44.16
CA GLU A 609 52.14 -21.27 43.43
C GLU A 609 52.28 -20.07 44.41
N SER A 610 52.71 -18.88 43.93
CA SER A 610 52.76 -17.66 44.75
C SER A 610 51.36 -17.07 44.98
N LEU A 611 51.01 -16.87 46.24
CA LEU A 611 49.66 -16.47 46.67
C LEU A 611 49.20 -15.10 46.09
N ALA A 612 50.11 -14.23 45.67
CA ALA A 612 49.82 -12.88 45.18
C ALA A 612 48.99 -12.83 43.89
N GLU A 613 49.37 -13.62 42.89
CA GLU A 613 48.71 -13.62 41.57
C GLU A 613 47.35 -14.32 41.64
N GLY A 614 47.26 -15.43 42.39
CA GLY A 614 46.00 -16.12 42.67
C GLY A 614 44.99 -15.21 43.37
N ILE A 615 45.42 -14.48 44.40
CA ILE A 615 44.55 -13.53 45.12
C ILE A 615 44.16 -12.35 44.23
N TYR A 616 45.07 -11.79 43.42
CA TYR A 616 44.73 -10.74 42.46
C TYR A 616 43.65 -11.18 41.47
N ARG A 617 43.79 -12.39 40.90
CA ARG A 617 42.82 -12.98 39.98
C ARG A 617 41.46 -13.18 40.64
N VAL A 618 41.44 -13.70 41.87
CA VAL A 618 40.19 -13.89 42.63
C VAL A 618 39.54 -12.55 42.95
N LEU A 619 40.30 -11.54 43.40
CA LEU A 619 39.78 -10.20 43.68
C LEU A 619 39.18 -9.56 42.42
N ARG A 620 39.84 -9.71 41.27
CA ARG A 620 39.33 -9.27 39.98
C ARG A 620 38.06 -10.03 39.57
N GLU A 621 38.01 -11.35 39.76
CA GLU A 621 36.84 -12.17 39.43
C GLU A 621 35.64 -11.83 40.32
N GLN A 622 35.82 -11.75 41.64
CA GLN A 622 34.78 -11.36 42.59
C GLN A 622 34.23 -9.95 42.30
N SER A 623 35.10 -9.05 41.82
CA SER A 623 34.72 -7.69 41.49
C SER A 623 33.95 -7.54 40.16
N ARG A 624 33.78 -8.62 39.37
CA ARG A 624 33.00 -8.57 38.11
C ARG A 624 31.53 -8.23 38.33
N HIS A 625 31.01 -8.48 39.53
CA HIS A 625 29.63 -8.15 39.90
C HIS A 625 29.45 -6.70 40.35
N LEU A 626 30.53 -5.93 40.51
CA LEU A 626 30.44 -4.51 40.85
C LEU A 626 29.83 -3.74 39.68
N GLU A 627 28.94 -2.81 40.02
CA GLU A 627 28.31 -1.94 39.03
C GLU A 627 29.40 -1.19 38.24
N PRO A 628 29.45 -1.37 36.91
CA PRO A 628 30.46 -0.71 36.10
C PRO A 628 30.18 0.79 36.02
N LEU A 629 31.24 1.59 36.06
CA LEU A 629 31.15 3.03 35.91
C LEU A 629 31.03 3.39 34.43
N ARG A 630 29.96 4.11 34.10
CA ARG A 630 29.70 4.64 32.77
C ARG A 630 29.97 6.14 32.78
N LEU A 631 30.90 6.58 31.93
CA LEU A 631 31.25 8.00 31.82
C LEU A 631 30.19 8.72 31.00
N ALA A 632 29.60 9.78 31.58
CA ALA A 632 28.76 10.77 30.91
C ALA A 632 27.83 10.21 29.78
N GLU A 633 27.05 9.16 30.06
CA GLU A 633 26.04 8.65 29.12
C GLU A 633 24.94 9.69 28.90
N GLY A 634 24.68 10.06 27.65
CA GLY A 634 23.68 11.09 27.35
C GLY A 634 23.60 11.44 25.86
N LYS A 635 23.01 12.59 25.57
CA LYS A 635 22.73 13.06 24.19
C LYS A 635 23.98 13.51 23.41
N VAL A 636 25.11 13.75 24.09
CA VAL A 636 26.28 14.40 23.50
C VAL A 636 27.44 13.42 23.24
N PHE A 637 27.69 12.49 24.15
CA PHE A 637 28.78 11.50 24.04
C PHE A 637 28.25 10.11 23.74
N ALA A 638 28.97 9.37 22.90
CA ALA A 638 28.66 7.97 22.63
C ALA A 638 28.94 7.09 23.86
N ALA A 639 28.08 6.10 24.10
CA ALA A 639 28.28 5.12 25.17
C ALA A 639 29.58 4.33 24.94
N ILE A 640 30.36 4.12 26.00
CA ILE A 640 31.59 3.33 25.94
C ILE A 640 31.26 1.86 26.21
N ASP A 641 31.61 0.98 25.27
CA ASP A 641 31.52 -0.47 25.43
C ASP A 641 32.90 -1.13 25.23
N PRO A 642 33.41 -1.93 26.20
CA PRO A 642 32.87 -2.15 27.55
C PRO A 642 33.03 -0.93 28.48
N PRO A 643 32.09 -0.71 29.42
CA PRO A 643 32.19 0.34 30.43
C PRO A 643 33.36 0.09 31.39
N ILE A 644 33.74 1.10 32.17
CA ILE A 644 34.85 0.96 33.13
C ILE A 644 34.39 -0.02 34.23
N PRO A 645 35.09 -1.16 34.43
CA PRO A 645 34.71 -2.11 35.48
C PRO A 645 34.69 -1.43 36.85
N GLY A 646 33.69 -1.77 37.68
CA GLY A 646 33.54 -1.19 39.02
C GLY A 646 34.79 -1.38 39.91
N PHE A 647 35.61 -2.39 39.61
CA PHE A 647 36.93 -2.63 40.19
C PHE A 647 37.87 -1.43 40.06
N TYR A 648 37.81 -0.65 38.98
CA TYR A 648 38.68 0.50 38.74
C TYR A 648 37.99 1.83 39.09
N THR A 649 37.38 1.92 40.27
CA THR A 649 36.67 3.12 40.74
C THR A 649 37.17 3.56 42.11
N LYS A 650 36.99 4.85 42.46
CA LYS A 650 37.31 5.36 43.80
C LYS A 650 36.57 4.60 44.91
N LYS A 651 35.30 4.25 44.67
CA LYS A 651 34.48 3.48 45.62
C LYS A 651 35.12 2.13 45.96
N TYR A 652 35.62 1.41 44.96
CA TYR A 652 36.31 0.14 45.19
C TYR A 652 37.64 0.35 45.93
N VAL A 653 38.41 1.39 45.60
CA VAL A 653 39.64 1.70 46.32
C VAL A 653 39.38 1.96 47.81
N GLN A 654 38.34 2.72 48.15
CA GLN A 654 37.93 2.97 49.54
C GLN A 654 37.47 1.68 50.24
N TYR A 655 36.72 0.82 49.54
CA TYR A 655 36.30 -0.48 50.06
C TYR A 655 37.51 -1.40 50.33
N PHE A 656 38.46 -1.46 49.39
CA PHE A 656 39.67 -2.25 49.51
C PHE A 656 40.59 -1.74 50.62
N GLU A 657 40.65 -0.43 50.88
CA GLU A 657 41.36 0.12 52.04
C GLU A 657 40.74 -0.31 53.37
N ALA A 658 39.40 -0.39 53.45
CA ALA A 658 38.69 -0.74 54.68
C ALA A 658 38.67 -2.25 54.97
N GLN A 659 38.53 -3.10 53.94
CA GLN A 659 38.32 -4.55 54.09
C GLN A 659 39.40 -5.41 53.42
N GLY A 660 40.32 -4.83 52.66
CA GLY A 660 41.31 -5.55 51.85
C GLY A 660 42.13 -6.57 52.63
N PRO A 661 42.75 -6.23 53.77
CA PRO A 661 43.52 -7.19 54.56
C PRO A 661 42.68 -8.39 55.04
N ARG A 662 41.41 -8.16 55.39
CA ARG A 662 40.48 -9.24 55.81
C ARG A 662 40.03 -10.11 54.63
N LEU A 663 39.74 -9.51 53.48
CA LEU A 663 39.35 -10.22 52.26
C LEU A 663 40.49 -11.07 51.73
N VAL A 664 41.71 -10.53 51.71
CA VAL A 664 42.92 -11.24 51.31
C VAL A 664 43.18 -12.42 52.24
N ASN A 665 42.98 -12.25 53.55
CA ASN A 665 43.11 -13.35 54.51
C ASN A 665 41.99 -14.39 54.37
N ALA A 666 40.74 -13.98 54.12
CA ALA A 666 39.61 -14.89 53.91
C ALA A 666 39.71 -15.68 52.59
N ILE A 667 40.17 -15.05 51.51
CA ILE A 667 40.45 -15.71 50.23
C ILE A 667 41.59 -16.72 50.40
N ALA A 668 42.58 -16.42 51.23
CA ALA A 668 43.61 -17.39 51.60
C ALA A 668 43.05 -18.57 52.41
N GLN A 669 41.98 -18.37 53.20
CA GLN A 669 41.30 -19.41 54.00
C GLN A 669 40.32 -20.28 53.18
N ASP A 670 39.65 -19.75 52.16
CA ASP A 670 38.57 -20.43 51.38
C ASP A 670 39.08 -21.46 50.36
N ASN A 671 40.33 -21.89 50.51
CA ASN A 671 41.03 -22.82 49.63
C ASN A 671 40.70 -24.30 49.98
N TRP A 672 39.41 -24.63 50.11
CA TRP A 672 38.89 -25.93 50.58
C TRP A 672 39.25 -27.11 49.66
N VAL A 673 39.62 -26.83 48.40
CA VAL A 673 40.10 -27.85 47.46
C VAL A 673 41.46 -28.41 47.90
N LEU A 674 42.30 -27.62 48.60
CA LEU A 674 43.66 -27.98 49.02
C LEU A 674 43.81 -28.62 50.40
N GLY A 675 42.75 -28.60 51.21
CA GLY A 675 42.67 -29.35 52.48
C GLY A 675 43.24 -28.65 53.72
N GLU A 676 43.90 -27.49 53.62
CA GLU A 676 44.39 -26.72 54.80
C GLU A 676 44.21 -25.21 54.56
N GLY A 677 43.45 -24.53 55.43
CA GLY A 677 43.43 -23.07 55.50
C GLY A 677 44.47 -22.59 56.51
N THR A 678 45.53 -21.91 56.07
CA THR A 678 46.57 -21.35 56.95
C THR A 678 46.42 -19.84 57.12
N ASP A 679 46.42 -19.35 58.36
CA ASP A 679 46.46 -17.92 58.67
C ASP A 679 47.80 -17.29 58.29
N LEU A 680 47.79 -16.19 57.51
CA LEU A 680 49.01 -15.49 57.07
C LEU A 680 49.56 -14.57 58.18
N GLY A 681 50.88 -14.61 58.42
CA GLY A 681 51.57 -13.71 59.34
C GLY A 681 51.60 -12.24 58.88
N ALA A 682 51.71 -11.29 59.83
CA ALA A 682 51.58 -9.85 59.54
C ALA A 682 52.63 -9.26 58.58
N MET A 683 53.87 -9.77 58.58
CA MET A 683 54.91 -9.32 57.64
C MET A 683 54.70 -9.85 56.21
N ASP A 684 54.24 -11.09 56.07
CA ASP A 684 54.00 -11.71 54.77
C ASP A 684 52.77 -11.10 54.09
N LEU A 685 51.72 -10.84 54.87
CA LEU A 685 50.55 -10.08 54.42
C LEU A 685 50.95 -8.67 53.93
N ARG A 686 51.90 -8.01 54.59
CA ARG A 686 52.38 -6.68 54.18
C ARG A 686 53.12 -6.70 52.85
N ARG A 687 54.04 -7.65 52.63
CA ARG A 687 54.76 -7.78 51.34
C ARG A 687 53.81 -8.08 50.19
N LEU A 688 52.83 -8.95 50.44
CA LEU A 688 51.74 -9.30 49.52
C LEU A 688 50.93 -8.06 49.09
N MET A 689 50.58 -7.18 50.04
CA MET A 689 49.82 -5.94 49.76
C MET A 689 50.56 -4.94 48.88
N VAL A 690 51.87 -4.79 49.05
CA VAL A 690 52.66 -3.87 48.21
C VAL A 690 52.68 -4.33 46.75
N GLN A 691 52.92 -5.62 46.51
CA GLN A 691 52.95 -6.20 45.17
C GLN A 691 51.58 -6.09 44.48
N LEU A 692 50.51 -6.39 45.23
CA LEU A 692 49.13 -6.29 44.73
C LEU A 692 48.76 -4.85 44.32
N GLN A 693 49.13 -3.85 45.13
CA GLN A 693 48.81 -2.45 44.85
C GLN A 693 49.54 -1.88 43.62
N GLN A 694 50.81 -2.22 43.44
CA GLN A 694 51.57 -1.78 42.26
C GLN A 694 50.95 -2.32 40.98
N ARG A 695 50.61 -3.61 40.96
CA ARG A 695 49.91 -4.24 39.83
C ARG A 695 48.56 -3.58 39.56
N TYR A 696 47.76 -3.39 40.61
CA TYR A 696 46.42 -2.81 40.54
C TYR A 696 46.42 -1.38 39.96
N PHE A 697 47.23 -0.45 40.48
CA PHE A 697 47.22 0.95 40.03
C PHE A 697 47.82 1.15 38.64
N SER A 698 48.71 0.26 38.19
CA SER A 698 49.17 0.27 36.80
C SER A 698 48.02 -0.06 35.84
N GLU A 699 47.31 -1.17 36.08
CA GLU A 699 46.18 -1.56 35.23
C GLU A 699 45.02 -0.56 35.33
N TYR A 700 44.80 0.04 36.51
CA TYR A 700 43.84 1.13 36.70
C TYR A 700 44.10 2.29 35.75
N ALA A 701 45.36 2.75 35.64
CA ALA A 701 45.72 3.87 34.78
C ALA A 701 45.49 3.56 33.29
N ASP A 702 45.78 2.33 32.87
CA ASP A 702 45.59 1.89 31.48
C ASP A 702 44.12 1.78 31.10
N VAL A 703 43.27 1.25 31.99
CA VAL A 703 41.82 1.15 31.76
C VAL A 703 41.20 2.53 31.60
N TRP A 704 41.55 3.49 32.46
CA TRP A 704 41.02 4.86 32.37
C TRP A 704 41.52 5.60 31.13
N ALA A 705 42.79 5.44 30.76
CA ALA A 705 43.33 6.04 29.54
C ALA A 705 42.66 5.47 28.27
N ALA A 706 42.45 4.14 28.24
CA ALA A 706 41.75 3.48 27.14
C ALA A 706 40.28 3.90 27.04
N ALA A 707 39.59 4.06 28.17
CA ALA A 707 38.20 4.51 28.21
C ALA A 707 38.06 5.95 27.66
N LEU A 708 38.91 6.88 28.08
CA LEU A 708 38.91 8.25 27.55
C LEU A 708 39.25 8.29 26.06
N GLY A 709 40.18 7.46 25.58
CA GLY A 709 40.55 7.40 24.16
C GLY A 709 39.44 6.85 23.25
N ARG A 710 38.48 6.11 23.79
CA ARG A 710 37.30 5.60 23.06
C ARG A 710 36.14 6.59 23.05
N LEU A 711 36.14 7.56 23.96
CA LEU A 711 35.05 8.50 24.12
C LEU A 711 35.03 9.49 22.95
N ARG A 712 33.88 9.57 22.25
CA ARG A 712 33.67 10.40 21.07
C ARG A 712 32.36 11.16 21.20
N LEU A 713 32.31 12.35 20.61
CA LEU A 713 31.06 13.06 20.39
C LEU A 713 30.18 12.29 19.41
N LEU A 714 28.86 12.35 19.62
CA LEU A 714 27.90 11.81 18.67
C LEU A 714 27.92 12.67 17.40
N PRO A 715 27.96 12.05 16.21
CA PRO A 715 27.91 12.78 14.96
C PRO A 715 26.52 13.42 14.80
N THR A 716 26.51 14.59 14.18
CA THR A 716 25.29 15.32 13.83
C THR A 716 25.05 15.26 12.32
N ASP A 717 23.78 15.37 11.93
CA ASP A 717 23.36 15.30 10.52
C ASP A 717 22.95 16.67 9.95
N ASN A 718 22.72 17.69 10.80
CA ASN A 718 22.25 19.00 10.36
C ASN A 718 22.53 20.12 11.37
N LEU A 719 22.42 21.37 10.91
CA LEU A 719 22.65 22.58 11.71
C LEU A 719 21.73 22.74 12.93
N ARG A 720 20.57 22.09 12.95
CA ARG A 720 19.68 22.12 14.12
C ARG A 720 20.24 21.24 15.23
N GLN A 721 20.66 20.03 14.88
CA GLN A 721 21.34 19.11 15.80
C GLN A 721 22.68 19.69 16.28
N ASP A 722 23.44 20.36 15.40
CA ASP A 722 24.66 21.08 15.81
C ASP A 722 24.35 22.12 16.89
N ALA A 723 23.30 22.93 16.67
CA ALA A 723 22.88 23.93 17.65
C ALA A 723 22.40 23.31 18.97
N GLU A 724 21.68 22.18 18.93
CA GLU A 724 21.23 21.45 20.12
C GLU A 724 22.40 20.82 20.89
N GLN A 725 23.34 20.16 20.20
CA GLN A 725 24.52 19.58 20.82
C GLN A 725 25.41 20.66 21.46
N LEU A 726 25.58 21.80 20.80
CA LEU A 726 26.27 22.96 21.35
C LEU A 726 25.54 23.54 22.58
N ALA A 727 24.21 23.62 22.57
CA ALA A 727 23.42 24.08 23.70
C ALA A 727 23.60 23.18 24.93
N ASP A 728 23.62 21.86 24.71
CA ASP A 728 23.85 20.88 25.77
C ASP A 728 25.27 21.03 26.35
N LEU A 729 26.27 21.24 25.48
CA LEU A 729 27.68 21.46 25.87
C LEU A 729 27.92 22.78 26.62
N THR A 730 27.17 23.85 26.31
CA THR A 730 27.31 25.17 26.97
C THR A 730 26.32 25.35 28.13
N SER A 731 25.46 24.38 28.39
CA SER A 731 24.49 24.41 29.47
C SER A 731 25.15 24.49 30.86
N ALA A 732 24.38 24.94 31.86
CA ALA A 732 24.81 24.98 33.26
C ALA A 732 25.20 23.59 33.83
N GLN A 733 24.68 22.51 33.23
CA GLN A 733 25.04 21.12 33.56
C GLN A 733 25.79 20.46 32.40
N SER A 734 26.80 21.16 31.87
CA SER A 734 27.58 20.68 30.72
C SER A 734 28.08 19.24 30.94
N PRO A 735 27.78 18.29 30.03
CA PRO A 735 28.25 16.92 30.15
C PRO A 735 29.78 16.84 30.07
N LEU A 736 30.43 17.81 29.44
CA LEU A 736 31.89 17.92 29.39
C LEU A 736 32.48 18.21 30.78
N ILE A 737 31.88 19.16 31.51
CA ILE A 737 32.30 19.50 32.88
C ILE A 737 32.04 18.31 33.81
N GLN A 738 30.87 17.67 33.71
CA GLN A 738 30.55 16.47 34.48
C GLN A 738 31.54 15.33 34.23
N LEU A 739 31.96 15.13 32.98
CA LEU A 739 32.98 14.15 32.62
C LEU A 739 34.34 14.47 33.26
N LEU A 740 34.77 15.73 33.24
CA LEU A 740 36.01 16.15 33.89
C LEU A 740 35.94 16.00 35.42
N LEU A 741 34.77 16.25 36.01
CA LEU A 741 34.53 16.01 37.45
C LEU A 741 34.60 14.52 37.80
N GLN A 742 33.92 13.65 37.04
CA GLN A 742 33.97 12.20 37.22
C GLN A 742 35.40 11.64 37.05
N LEU A 743 36.14 12.17 36.07
CA LEU A 743 37.55 11.83 35.87
C LEU A 743 38.38 12.24 37.07
N ARG A 744 38.28 13.49 37.52
CA ARG A 744 39.02 14.01 38.66
C ARG A 744 38.71 13.23 39.92
N GLU A 745 37.44 12.92 40.18
CA GLU A 745 37.01 12.14 41.34
C GLU A 745 37.68 10.76 41.39
N ASN A 746 37.78 10.06 40.25
CA ASN A 746 38.30 8.69 40.21
C ASN A 746 39.81 8.58 39.99
N THR A 747 40.46 9.61 39.46
CA THR A 747 41.91 9.57 39.16
C THR A 747 42.77 10.42 40.10
N ARG A 748 42.18 11.39 40.81
CA ARG A 748 42.85 12.16 41.89
C ARG A 748 42.56 11.50 43.24
N LEU A 749 43.14 10.31 43.44
CA LEU A 749 42.98 9.54 44.67
C LEU A 749 43.96 10.05 45.74
N LEU A 750 43.44 10.81 46.71
CA LEU A 750 44.22 11.25 47.87
C LEU A 750 44.74 10.05 48.68
N ALA A 751 45.91 10.19 49.27
CA ALA A 751 46.50 9.14 50.11
C ALA A 751 45.76 9.06 51.46
N GLY A 752 45.41 7.84 51.90
CA GLY A 752 44.54 7.57 53.06
C GLY A 752 44.96 8.23 54.39
N HIS A 753 46.21 8.67 54.51
CA HIS A 753 46.71 9.43 55.65
C HIS A 753 46.09 10.83 55.84
N GLU A 754 45.60 11.49 54.78
CA GLU A 754 44.99 12.83 54.87
C GLU A 754 43.53 12.75 55.32
N LEU A 755 42.83 11.66 54.96
CA LEU A 755 41.50 11.35 55.48
C LEU A 755 41.57 11.01 56.98
N LEU A 756 42.57 10.21 57.39
CA LEU A 756 42.79 9.91 58.81
C LEU A 756 43.22 11.14 59.62
N GLY A 757 44.03 12.04 59.05
CA GLY A 757 44.39 13.33 59.68
C GLY A 757 43.20 14.28 59.85
N LYS A 758 42.30 14.37 58.86
CA LYS A 758 41.06 15.18 58.94
C LYS A 758 40.03 14.59 59.91
N VAL A 759 39.92 13.26 59.98
CA VAL A 759 39.02 12.57 60.92
C VAL A 759 39.57 12.64 62.36
N ALA A 760 40.89 12.52 62.56
CA ALA A 760 41.54 12.68 63.86
C ALA A 760 41.44 14.11 64.41
N GLN A 761 41.36 15.14 63.54
CA GLN A 761 41.10 16.52 63.96
C GLN A 761 39.64 16.78 64.38
N GLN A 762 38.69 15.93 63.97
CA GLN A 762 37.26 16.08 64.27
C GLN A 762 36.77 15.21 65.42
N THR A 763 37.52 14.19 65.83
CA THR A 763 37.13 13.24 66.88
C THR A 763 38.25 13.09 67.89
N GLY A 764 38.20 13.91 68.95
CA GLY A 764 39.26 14.04 69.96
C GLY A 764 39.50 12.82 70.86
N GLU A 765 39.09 11.62 70.49
CA GLU A 765 39.28 10.42 71.33
C GLU A 765 39.41 9.16 70.48
N LEU A 766 40.64 8.76 70.10
CA LEU A 766 40.99 7.35 69.89
C LEU A 766 42.48 7.12 70.21
N GLY A 767 42.74 6.13 71.06
CA GLY A 767 44.02 5.79 71.67
C GLY A 767 45.11 5.20 70.73
N PRO A 768 46.24 4.75 71.30
CA PRO A 768 47.58 4.81 70.67
C PRO A 768 47.94 3.67 69.71
N LEU A 769 46.99 3.12 68.94
CA LEU A 769 47.28 2.06 67.95
C LEU A 769 47.15 2.47 66.47
N THR A 770 46.91 3.74 66.17
CA THR A 770 46.89 4.25 64.79
C THR A 770 47.92 5.34 64.59
N SER A 771 49.20 5.00 64.76
CA SER A 771 50.24 5.88 64.20
C SER A 771 50.01 5.92 62.69
N ALA A 772 49.89 7.13 62.12
CA ALA A 772 49.83 7.32 60.67
C ALA A 772 51.01 6.61 59.96
N ALA A 773 52.12 6.36 60.66
CA ALA A 773 53.26 5.57 60.24
C ALA A 773 52.94 4.06 60.01
N ALA A 774 52.07 3.43 60.81
CA ALA A 774 51.68 2.02 60.62
C ALA A 774 50.71 1.82 59.44
N ALA A 775 49.85 2.80 59.17
CA ALA A 775 48.99 2.84 57.97
C ALA A 775 49.80 3.16 56.70
N GLN A 776 50.74 4.12 56.76
CA GLN A 776 51.72 4.41 55.70
C GLN A 776 52.60 3.19 55.38
N ALA A 777 52.89 2.37 56.40
CA ALA A 777 53.66 1.14 56.26
C ALA A 777 52.92 0.05 55.47
N MET A 778 51.60 -0.07 55.61
CA MET A 778 50.79 -1.14 55.01
C MET A 778 50.31 -0.83 53.57
N PHE A 779 50.20 0.45 53.20
CA PHE A 779 49.74 0.88 51.87
C PHE A 779 50.62 2.00 51.27
N PRO A 780 51.60 1.69 50.38
CA PRO A 780 52.47 2.70 49.77
C PRO A 780 51.78 3.57 48.70
N ASP A 781 52.09 4.87 48.67
CA ASP A 781 51.46 5.86 47.78
C ASP A 781 51.98 5.88 46.32
N ALA A 782 53.02 5.11 46.00
CA ALA A 782 53.73 5.21 44.72
C ALA A 782 52.82 5.01 43.50
N GLY A 783 51.91 4.02 43.56
CA GLY A 783 50.96 3.72 42.49
C GLY A 783 49.93 4.84 42.26
N ARG A 784 49.45 5.49 43.34
CA ARG A 784 48.46 6.59 43.25
C ARG A 784 49.06 7.84 42.63
N ARG A 785 50.29 8.19 43.01
CA ARG A 785 51.00 9.34 42.43
C ARG A 785 51.34 9.13 40.96
N ALA A 786 51.57 7.89 40.53
CA ALA A 786 51.75 7.57 39.12
C ALA A 786 50.44 7.72 38.34
N LEU A 787 49.32 7.27 38.90
CA LEU A 787 47.99 7.48 38.33
C LEU A 787 47.66 8.97 38.16
N GLN A 788 47.81 9.78 39.21
CA GLN A 788 47.50 11.22 39.16
C GLN A 788 48.32 11.96 38.10
N ARG A 789 49.64 11.72 38.04
CA ARG A 789 50.54 12.36 37.06
C ARG A 789 50.12 12.14 35.61
N ARG A 790 49.50 10.99 35.30
CA ARG A 790 49.04 10.67 33.93
C ARG A 790 47.85 11.52 33.49
N PHE A 791 46.98 11.95 34.41
CA PHE A 791 45.76 12.71 34.11
C PHE A 791 45.86 14.20 34.48
N GLU A 792 47.02 14.65 34.94
CA GLU A 792 47.27 16.03 35.39
C GLU A 792 46.89 17.11 34.35
N PRO A 793 47.18 16.97 33.04
CA PRO A 793 46.76 17.97 32.04
C PRO A 793 45.24 18.16 31.96
N LEU A 794 44.46 17.11 32.24
CA LEU A 794 42.99 17.18 32.27
C LEU A 794 42.48 17.72 33.61
N HIS A 795 43.20 17.48 34.70
CA HIS A 795 42.87 18.05 36.01
C HIS A 795 43.03 19.57 36.05
N GLN A 796 44.02 20.12 35.33
CA GLN A 796 44.29 21.56 35.24
C GLN A 796 43.22 22.37 34.49
N LEU A 797 42.30 21.70 33.78
CA LEU A 797 41.17 22.36 33.11
C LEU A 797 40.08 22.79 34.09
N LEU A 798 40.12 22.32 35.33
CA LEU A 798 39.24 22.72 36.42
C LEU A 798 40.06 23.42 37.50
N ASP A 799 39.53 24.48 38.09
CA ASP A 799 40.16 25.17 39.21
C ASP A 799 40.05 24.37 40.53
N GLU A 800 40.54 24.93 41.64
CA GLU A 800 40.46 24.27 42.95
C GLU A 800 39.01 24.15 43.47
N GLN A 801 38.12 25.04 43.04
CA GLN A 801 36.70 25.09 43.36
C GLN A 801 35.83 24.29 42.38
N GLU A 802 36.43 23.48 41.51
CA GLU A 802 35.76 22.62 40.52
C GLU A 802 35.05 23.38 39.38
N ASN A 803 35.36 24.66 39.17
CA ASN A 803 34.86 25.45 38.04
C ASN A 803 35.78 25.34 36.82
N PRO A 804 35.28 25.66 35.61
CA PRO A 804 36.09 25.73 34.39
C PRO A 804 37.27 26.69 34.52
N GLY A 805 38.48 26.21 34.26
CA GLY A 805 39.68 27.05 34.17
C GLY A 805 39.66 28.01 32.98
N ALA A 806 40.68 28.86 32.84
CA ALA A 806 40.73 29.90 31.82
C ALA A 806 40.62 29.37 30.38
N GLN A 807 41.32 28.27 30.07
CA GLN A 807 41.31 27.65 28.73
C GLN A 807 39.93 27.06 28.40
N LEU A 808 39.31 26.36 29.36
CA LEU A 808 37.98 25.76 29.17
C LEU A 808 36.89 26.85 29.06
N THR A 809 36.98 27.91 29.88
CA THR A 809 36.07 29.05 29.83
C THR A 809 36.12 29.77 28.48
N GLN A 810 37.32 29.97 27.93
CA GLN A 810 37.47 30.55 26.60
C GLN A 810 36.84 29.68 25.51
N ALA A 811 37.06 28.36 25.55
CA ALA A 811 36.45 27.43 24.60
C ALA A 811 34.92 27.40 24.73
N SER A 812 34.37 27.31 25.95
CA SER A 812 32.92 27.32 26.21
C SER A 812 32.26 28.61 25.71
N ARG A 813 32.90 29.77 25.86
CA ARG A 813 32.39 31.04 25.33
C ARG A 813 32.28 31.03 23.80
N LEU A 814 33.29 30.50 23.11
CA LEU A 814 33.27 30.41 21.64
C LEU A 814 32.25 29.39 21.14
N LEU A 815 32.05 28.28 21.87
CA LEU A 815 30.98 27.33 21.59
C LEU A 815 29.59 27.94 21.78
N ASP A 816 29.39 28.79 22.81
CA ASP A 816 28.13 29.50 23.04
C ASP A 816 27.86 30.57 21.96
N GLU A 817 28.91 31.29 21.53
CA GLU A 817 28.79 32.23 20.41
C GLU A 817 28.39 31.51 19.11
N LEU A 818 29.00 30.34 18.83
CA LEU A 818 28.64 29.51 17.69
C LEU A 818 27.19 28.98 17.82
N HIS A 819 26.79 28.52 19.01
CA HIS A 819 25.42 28.09 19.29
C HIS A 819 24.41 29.19 18.95
N LEU A 820 24.60 30.40 19.46
CA LEU A 820 23.70 31.53 19.22
C LEU A 820 23.64 31.88 17.73
N GLN A 821 24.76 31.82 17.02
CA GLN A 821 24.80 32.05 15.59
C GLN A 821 24.00 31.00 14.80
N LEU A 822 24.14 29.72 15.12
CA LEU A 822 23.40 28.64 14.47
C LEU A 822 21.91 28.67 14.85
N ALA A 823 21.58 28.96 16.11
CA ALA A 823 20.21 29.13 16.57
C ALA A 823 19.51 30.31 15.88
N ALA A 824 20.21 31.43 15.67
CA ALA A 824 19.69 32.56 14.92
C ALA A 824 19.44 32.21 13.44
N LEU A 825 20.34 31.43 12.82
CA LEU A 825 20.19 30.95 11.45
C LEU A 825 18.97 30.04 11.32
N ASN A 826 18.78 29.10 12.26
CA ASN A 826 17.64 28.19 12.29
C ASN A 826 16.28 28.90 12.49
N ARG A 827 16.27 30.15 12.96
CA ARG A 827 15.06 30.98 13.15
C ARG A 827 14.78 31.91 11.97
N ASP A 828 15.69 32.03 11.01
CA ASP A 828 15.48 32.87 9.83
C ASP A 828 14.39 32.27 8.93
N SER A 829 13.68 33.13 8.21
CA SER A 829 12.70 32.75 7.18
C SER A 829 13.33 32.01 5.98
N SER A 830 14.63 32.23 5.74
CA SER A 830 15.38 31.62 4.64
C SER A 830 16.76 31.13 5.12
N PRO A 831 16.81 30.03 5.91
CA PRO A 831 18.04 29.57 6.55
C PRO A 831 19.15 29.23 5.54
N GLU A 832 18.80 28.71 4.37
CA GLU A 832 19.75 28.35 3.31
C GLU A 832 20.42 29.60 2.72
N GLN A 833 19.67 30.70 2.55
CA GLN A 833 20.21 31.97 2.07
C GLN A 833 21.12 32.62 3.10
N ALA A 834 20.70 32.62 4.37
CA ALA A 834 21.52 33.12 5.48
C ALA A 834 22.82 32.31 5.63
N ALA A 835 22.75 30.98 5.50
CA ALA A 835 23.92 30.09 5.48
C ALA A 835 24.86 30.45 4.31
N PHE A 836 24.32 30.57 3.10
CA PHE A 836 25.09 30.96 1.91
C PHE A 836 25.86 32.27 2.11
N LEU A 837 25.24 33.31 2.68
CA LEU A 837 25.91 34.59 2.93
C LEU A 837 27.04 34.49 3.97
N ARG A 838 26.91 33.63 4.97
CA ARG A 838 27.97 33.39 5.98
C ARG A 838 29.14 32.63 5.36
N VAL A 839 28.84 31.55 4.64
CA VAL A 839 29.85 30.76 3.93
C VAL A 839 30.59 31.63 2.90
N LYS A 840 29.86 32.45 2.13
CA LYS A 840 30.44 33.39 1.15
C LYS A 840 31.45 34.34 1.78
N ARG A 841 31.10 34.99 2.90
CA ARG A 841 31.99 35.90 3.63
C ARG A 841 33.26 35.22 4.11
N ARG A 842 33.15 33.99 4.64
CA ARG A 842 34.31 33.20 5.08
C ARG A 842 35.22 32.84 3.90
N MET A 843 34.66 32.36 2.78
CA MET A 843 35.44 32.01 1.58
C MET A 843 36.13 33.22 0.92
N GLU A 844 35.61 34.42 1.15
CA GLU A 844 36.22 35.70 0.75
C GLU A 844 37.33 36.17 1.72
N GLY A 845 37.56 35.47 2.83
CA GLY A 845 38.64 35.72 3.78
C GLY A 845 38.28 36.58 4.99
N GLN A 846 37.00 36.76 5.30
CA GLN A 846 36.56 37.50 6.49
C GLN A 846 36.69 36.63 7.77
N PRO A 847 37.07 37.22 8.91
CA PRO A 847 37.21 36.48 10.17
C PRO A 847 35.85 35.95 10.67
N ASP A 848 35.86 34.76 11.27
CA ASP A 848 34.66 34.12 11.79
C ASP A 848 34.90 33.29 13.06
N VAL A 849 33.80 32.90 13.72
CA VAL A 849 33.83 32.18 15.02
C VAL A 849 34.39 30.77 14.88
N LEU A 850 34.13 30.11 13.77
CA LEU A 850 34.63 28.77 13.52
C LEU A 850 36.16 28.74 13.38
N GLY A 851 36.77 29.76 12.77
CA GLY A 851 38.24 29.90 12.74
C GLY A 851 38.83 30.12 14.13
N THR A 852 38.26 31.05 14.92
CA THR A 852 38.73 31.33 16.28
C THR A 852 38.51 30.16 17.25
N LEU A 853 37.46 29.36 17.03
CA LEU A 853 37.20 28.14 17.78
C LEU A 853 38.28 27.08 17.55
N ARG A 854 38.76 26.92 16.30
CA ARG A 854 39.88 26.00 16.00
C ARG A 854 41.17 26.44 16.67
N ASP A 855 41.48 27.73 16.67
CA ASP A 855 42.66 28.28 17.37
C ASP A 855 42.59 28.04 18.90
N ALA A 856 41.39 28.08 19.48
CA ALA A 856 41.17 27.76 20.89
C ALA A 856 41.27 26.25 21.15
N ALA A 857 40.77 25.40 20.25
CA ALA A 857 40.82 23.95 20.34
C ALA A 857 42.26 23.42 20.39
N ALA A 858 43.16 24.00 19.59
CA ALA A 858 44.58 23.63 19.53
C ALA A 858 45.33 23.83 20.87
N ARG A 859 44.76 24.59 21.82
CA ARG A 859 45.34 24.83 23.16
C ARG A 859 44.84 23.85 24.22
N LEU A 860 43.86 23.01 23.90
CA LEU A 860 43.31 22.01 24.81
C LEU A 860 44.12 20.70 24.76
N PRO A 861 44.21 19.93 25.86
CA PRO A 861 44.79 18.59 25.84
C PRO A 861 43.89 17.60 25.09
N LEU A 862 44.48 16.53 24.55
CA LEU A 862 43.73 15.39 24.00
C LEU A 862 42.98 14.66 25.11
N PRO A 863 41.74 14.18 24.87
CA PRO A 863 41.00 14.16 23.59
C PRO A 863 40.14 15.41 23.30
N LEU A 864 40.06 16.39 24.22
CA LEU A 864 39.16 17.53 24.12
C LEU A 864 39.44 18.41 22.89
N ALA A 865 40.72 18.60 22.52
CA ALA A 865 41.09 19.33 21.30
C ALA A 865 40.39 18.75 20.06
N GLY A 866 40.44 17.42 19.89
CA GLY A 866 39.82 16.74 18.75
C GLY A 866 38.29 16.81 18.77
N TRP A 867 37.67 16.90 19.94
CA TRP A 867 36.21 17.08 20.05
C TRP A 867 35.78 18.48 19.61
N VAL A 868 36.49 19.52 20.05
CA VAL A 868 36.16 20.91 19.68
C VAL A 868 36.46 21.18 18.19
N GLU A 869 37.56 20.63 17.66
CA GLU A 869 37.85 20.66 16.22
C GLU A 869 36.75 19.93 15.41
N GLY A 870 36.32 18.75 15.87
CA GLY A 870 35.24 17.99 15.23
C GLY A 870 33.93 18.77 15.13
N ILE A 871 33.54 19.49 16.20
CA ILE A 871 32.34 20.35 16.18
C ILE A 871 32.48 21.47 15.13
N ALA A 872 33.65 22.08 15.02
CA ALA A 872 33.90 23.11 14.02
C ALA A 872 33.84 22.56 12.59
N ASP A 873 34.36 21.35 12.38
CA ASP A 873 34.35 20.66 11.08
C ASP A 873 32.94 20.23 10.66
N ASP A 874 32.15 19.67 11.59
CA ASP A 874 30.77 19.27 11.33
C ASP A 874 29.87 20.48 11.06
N SER A 875 30.01 21.54 11.87
CA SER A 875 29.27 22.80 11.65
C SER A 875 29.61 23.44 10.30
N TRP A 876 30.89 23.40 9.90
CA TRP A 876 31.32 23.91 8.60
C TRP A 876 30.74 23.10 7.43
N ARG A 877 30.72 21.77 7.57
CA ARG A 877 30.13 20.85 6.59
C ARG A 877 28.66 21.10 6.37
N HIS A 878 27.88 21.13 7.44
CA HIS A 878 26.44 21.37 7.34
C HIS A 878 26.12 22.80 6.85
N LEU A 879 26.95 23.80 7.18
CA LEU A 879 26.80 25.15 6.60
C LEU A 879 27.01 25.15 5.09
N LEU A 880 28.02 24.42 4.59
CA LEU A 880 28.27 24.24 3.15
C LEU A 880 27.12 23.51 2.45
N GLU A 881 26.51 22.51 3.08
CA GLU A 881 25.35 21.79 2.54
C GLU A 881 24.10 22.68 2.43
N GLN A 882 23.83 23.51 3.45
CA GLN A 882 22.73 24.49 3.40
C GLN A 882 23.00 25.58 2.34
N ALA A 883 24.25 26.05 2.23
CA ALA A 883 24.64 26.98 1.18
C ALA A 883 24.47 26.37 -0.22
N TYR A 884 24.85 25.10 -0.41
CA TYR A 884 24.63 24.38 -1.65
C TYR A 884 23.15 24.30 -2.00
N THR A 885 22.30 24.01 -1.02
CA THR A 885 20.85 23.93 -1.23
C THR A 885 20.30 25.24 -1.78
N HIS A 886 20.71 26.39 -1.22
CA HIS A 886 20.33 27.70 -1.75
C HIS A 886 20.81 27.92 -3.19
N VAL A 887 22.09 27.63 -3.45
CA VAL A 887 22.71 27.83 -4.76
C VAL A 887 22.05 26.93 -5.82
N ASN A 888 21.72 25.69 -5.46
CA ASN A 888 21.02 24.75 -6.34
C ASN A 888 19.57 25.18 -6.61
N GLN A 889 18.85 25.71 -5.62
CA GLN A 889 17.52 26.28 -5.84
C GLN A 889 17.56 27.45 -6.82
N ARG A 890 18.53 28.37 -6.67
CA ARG A 890 18.73 29.51 -7.60
C ARG A 890 19.13 29.05 -8.99
N TYR A 891 19.96 28.03 -9.10
CA TYR A 891 20.29 27.41 -10.38
C TYR A 891 19.07 26.82 -11.09
N GLN A 892 18.22 26.10 -10.35
CA GLN A 892 17.01 25.48 -10.87
C GLN A 892 15.92 26.49 -11.23
N SER A 893 15.87 27.66 -10.57
CA SER A 893 14.91 28.71 -10.91
C SER A 893 15.40 29.59 -12.06
N ASP A 894 16.68 29.99 -12.04
CA ASP A 894 17.16 31.10 -12.87
C ASP A 894 17.88 30.61 -14.13
N VAL A 895 18.59 29.47 -14.07
CA VAL A 895 19.46 29.00 -15.16
C VAL A 895 18.85 27.82 -15.92
N HIS A 896 18.50 26.76 -15.20
CA HIS A 896 18.09 25.50 -15.82
C HIS A 896 16.82 25.60 -16.70
N PRO A 897 15.76 26.34 -16.34
CA PRO A 897 14.53 26.40 -17.12
C PRO A 897 14.73 27.01 -18.51
N LEU A 898 15.51 28.10 -18.60
CA LEU A 898 15.84 28.74 -19.88
C LEU A 898 16.69 27.80 -20.74
N TYR A 899 17.68 27.14 -20.15
CA TYR A 899 18.51 26.15 -20.84
C TYR A 899 17.69 24.97 -21.38
N ALA A 900 16.83 24.37 -20.54
CA ALA A 900 16.05 23.20 -20.92
C ALA A 900 15.05 23.50 -22.04
N ARG A 901 14.40 24.68 -21.99
CA ARG A 901 13.38 25.11 -22.96
C ARG A 901 13.97 25.56 -24.29
N ALA A 902 15.01 26.39 -24.25
CA ALA A 902 15.50 27.11 -25.43
C ALA A 902 16.76 26.49 -26.06
N ILE A 903 17.58 25.77 -25.29
CA ILE A 903 18.94 25.38 -25.70
C ILE A 903 19.08 23.86 -25.88
N ARG A 904 18.74 23.06 -24.86
CA ARG A 904 19.07 21.62 -24.76
C ARG A 904 18.64 20.78 -25.97
N GLN A 905 17.44 20.99 -26.49
CA GLN A 905 16.80 20.13 -27.50
C GLN A 905 16.92 20.66 -28.93
N ARG A 906 17.64 21.76 -29.15
CA ARG A 906 17.66 22.48 -30.42
C ARG A 906 19.05 22.50 -31.05
N TYR A 907 19.11 22.72 -32.36
CA TYR A 907 20.36 22.90 -33.08
C TYR A 907 20.97 24.27 -32.72
N PRO A 908 22.28 24.40 -32.41
CA PRO A 908 23.39 23.47 -32.72
C PRO A 908 23.77 22.46 -31.62
N PHE A 909 23.14 22.53 -30.44
CA PHE A 909 23.49 21.65 -29.30
C PHE A 909 23.01 20.22 -29.50
N ASN A 910 21.89 20.03 -30.20
CA ASN A 910 21.46 18.75 -30.73
C ASN A 910 21.61 18.76 -32.26
N ALA A 911 22.59 18.00 -32.78
CA ALA A 911 22.92 17.97 -34.21
C ALA A 911 21.74 17.50 -35.10
N HIS A 912 20.87 16.65 -34.55
CA HIS A 912 19.73 16.07 -35.28
C HIS A 912 18.41 16.82 -35.07
N ALA A 913 18.40 17.89 -34.27
CA ALA A 913 17.19 18.67 -34.05
C ALA A 913 16.73 19.34 -35.36
N THR A 914 15.41 19.38 -35.57
CA THR A 914 14.79 20.06 -36.72
C THR A 914 14.60 21.56 -36.48
N SER A 915 14.45 21.97 -35.21
CA SER A 915 14.35 23.37 -34.79
C SER A 915 15.69 23.92 -34.31
N ASP A 916 15.89 25.21 -34.57
CA ASP A 916 17.10 25.93 -34.20
C ASP A 916 16.88 26.71 -32.88
N VAL A 917 17.97 26.90 -32.13
CA VAL A 917 18.00 27.84 -31.00
C VAL A 917 17.75 29.25 -31.54
N ALA A 918 16.82 30.00 -30.97
CA ALA A 918 16.63 31.39 -31.37
C ALA A 918 17.88 32.21 -30.99
N LEU A 919 18.36 33.07 -31.89
CA LEU A 919 19.56 33.87 -31.63
C LEU A 919 19.43 34.74 -30.37
N ASN A 920 18.22 35.25 -30.10
CA ASN A 920 17.97 36.04 -28.90
C ASN A 920 18.14 35.20 -27.63
N ASP A 921 17.61 33.97 -27.58
CA ASP A 921 17.76 33.07 -26.43
C ASP A 921 19.22 32.64 -26.24
N PHE A 922 19.93 32.38 -27.34
CA PHE A 922 21.37 32.09 -27.33
C PHE A 922 22.17 33.28 -26.79
N HIS A 923 21.83 34.49 -27.23
CA HIS A 923 22.44 35.72 -26.79
C HIS A 923 22.19 35.98 -25.30
N GLU A 924 20.94 35.92 -24.84
CA GLU A 924 20.57 36.14 -23.44
C GLU A 924 21.27 35.17 -22.48
N PHE A 925 21.45 33.91 -22.88
CA PHE A 925 22.06 32.89 -22.05
C PHE A 925 23.59 33.01 -21.95
N PHE A 926 24.29 33.18 -23.07
CA PHE A 926 25.76 33.08 -23.15
C PHE A 926 26.50 34.43 -23.17
N LYS A 927 25.82 35.56 -23.42
CA LYS A 927 26.49 36.86 -23.51
C LYS A 927 27.30 37.20 -22.24
N PRO A 928 28.28 38.13 -22.34
CA PRO A 928 28.83 38.78 -21.16
C PRO A 928 27.68 39.34 -20.28
N GLN A 929 27.70 39.01 -18.98
CA GLN A 929 26.59 39.33 -18.06
C GLN A 929 25.23 38.69 -18.43
N GLY A 930 25.22 37.61 -19.22
CA GLY A 930 24.05 36.77 -19.47
C GLY A 930 23.67 35.94 -18.24
N VAL A 931 22.60 35.15 -18.39
CA VAL A 931 22.00 34.37 -17.28
C VAL A 931 23.04 33.49 -16.57
N LEU A 932 23.84 32.73 -17.34
CA LEU A 932 24.83 31.81 -16.77
C LEU A 932 25.98 32.53 -16.05
N VAL A 933 26.44 33.66 -16.59
CA VAL A 933 27.55 34.44 -16.02
C VAL A 933 27.10 35.15 -14.74
N ARG A 934 25.90 35.72 -14.72
CA ARG A 934 25.33 36.35 -13.51
C ARG A 934 25.21 35.34 -12.38
N PHE A 935 24.76 34.13 -12.69
CA PHE A 935 24.70 33.05 -11.72
C PHE A 935 26.09 32.69 -11.19
N TYR A 936 27.08 32.51 -12.08
CA TYR A 936 28.46 32.23 -11.67
C TYR A 936 29.05 33.32 -10.76
N GLU A 937 28.97 34.59 -11.16
CA GLU A 937 29.53 35.73 -10.40
C GLU A 937 28.82 35.92 -9.05
N GLY A 938 27.50 35.74 -9.01
CA GLY A 938 26.70 35.91 -7.80
C GLY A 938 26.91 34.79 -6.77
N TYR A 939 26.96 33.54 -7.25
CA TYR A 939 26.81 32.36 -6.40
C TYR A 939 28.02 31.42 -6.38
N LEU A 940 28.71 31.19 -7.49
CA LEU A 940 29.78 30.19 -7.58
C LEU A 940 31.19 30.77 -7.45
N ARG A 941 31.40 32.04 -7.78
CA ARG A 941 32.74 32.68 -7.77
C ARG A 941 33.53 32.51 -6.46
N PRO A 942 32.95 32.62 -5.25
CA PRO A 942 33.71 32.40 -4.01
C PRO A 942 34.24 30.96 -3.86
N PHE A 943 33.56 30.00 -4.49
CA PHE A 943 33.78 28.56 -4.36
C PHE A 943 34.56 27.95 -5.52
N VAL A 944 34.77 28.72 -6.58
CA VAL A 944 35.40 28.23 -7.81
C VAL A 944 36.55 29.15 -8.18
N SER A 945 37.72 28.56 -8.35
CA SER A 945 38.88 29.23 -8.94
C SER A 945 38.90 29.01 -10.45
N ALA A 946 39.19 30.06 -11.20
CA ALA A 946 39.42 29.99 -12.64
C ALA A 946 40.95 29.92 -12.87
N ASP A 947 41.43 28.77 -13.35
CA ASP A 947 42.83 28.54 -13.71
C ASP A 947 42.92 28.49 -15.25
N GLY A 948 43.24 29.64 -15.86
CA GLY A 948 43.25 29.81 -17.31
C GLY A 948 41.87 29.63 -17.97
N ASN A 949 41.63 28.46 -18.57
CA ASN A 949 40.37 28.11 -19.24
C ASN A 949 39.58 27.01 -18.50
N ARG A 950 40.00 26.60 -17.30
CA ARG A 950 39.37 25.52 -16.52
C ARG A 950 38.90 26.04 -15.16
N TYR A 951 37.71 25.60 -14.76
CA TYR A 951 37.15 25.88 -13.44
C TYR A 951 37.48 24.74 -12.46
N ARG A 952 37.92 25.08 -11.25
CA ARG A 952 38.21 24.12 -10.17
C ARG A 952 37.60 24.57 -8.85
N LEU A 953 37.12 23.62 -8.06
CA LEU A 953 36.61 23.91 -6.71
C LEU A 953 37.72 24.45 -5.81
N ARG A 954 37.39 25.49 -5.06
CA ARG A 954 38.18 26.02 -3.96
C ARG A 954 37.66 25.41 -2.66
N GLY A 955 38.56 24.81 -1.89
CA GLY A 955 38.25 24.30 -0.56
C GLY A 955 38.83 25.17 0.54
N MET A 956 38.22 25.10 1.72
CA MET A 956 38.70 25.68 2.97
C MET A 956 38.55 24.62 4.06
N ASP A 957 39.62 24.41 4.84
CA ASP A 957 39.68 23.40 5.92
C ASP A 957 39.35 21.98 5.44
N GLY A 958 39.85 21.61 4.25
CA GLY A 958 39.64 20.29 3.66
C GLY A 958 38.24 20.06 3.06
N GLN A 959 37.31 21.02 3.21
CA GLN A 959 35.95 20.92 2.69
C GLN A 959 35.69 21.91 1.54
N ASN A 960 34.76 21.59 0.66
CA ASN A 960 34.36 22.43 -0.48
C ASN A 960 32.85 22.34 -0.70
N LEU A 961 32.30 23.29 -1.48
CA LEU A 961 30.90 23.24 -1.87
C LEU A 961 30.66 21.98 -2.73
N PRO A 962 29.66 21.14 -2.41
CA PRO A 962 29.43 19.84 -3.05
C PRO A 962 28.83 19.99 -4.47
N VAL A 963 29.59 20.58 -5.38
CA VAL A 963 29.22 20.81 -6.79
C VAL A 963 29.86 19.75 -7.68
N SER A 964 29.11 19.26 -8.66
CA SER A 964 29.59 18.24 -9.58
C SER A 964 30.77 18.72 -10.43
N ARG A 965 31.77 17.85 -10.61
CA ARG A 965 32.88 18.11 -11.56
C ARG A 965 32.37 18.29 -12.99
N PHE A 966 31.30 17.57 -13.32
CA PHE A 966 30.63 17.69 -14.61
C PHE A 966 30.18 19.12 -14.88
N LEU A 967 29.55 19.81 -13.92
CA LEU A 967 29.15 21.20 -14.10
C LEU A 967 30.35 22.10 -14.41
N LEU A 968 31.48 21.93 -13.73
CA LEU A 968 32.68 22.74 -13.94
C LEU A 968 33.22 22.60 -15.37
N ASP A 969 33.23 21.37 -15.91
CA ASP A 969 33.60 21.12 -17.30
C ASP A 969 32.63 21.81 -18.28
N GLN A 970 31.36 21.90 -17.91
CA GLN A 970 30.32 22.54 -18.72
C GLN A 970 30.42 24.06 -18.66
N LEU A 971 30.80 24.65 -17.52
CA LEU A 971 31.15 26.07 -17.40
C LEU A 971 32.36 26.41 -18.27
N THR A 972 33.36 25.53 -18.34
CA THR A 972 34.49 25.69 -19.27
C THR A 972 34.03 25.70 -20.73
N LYS A 973 33.11 24.82 -21.13
CA LYS A 973 32.53 24.84 -22.49
C LYS A 973 31.71 26.11 -22.74
N ALA A 974 30.95 26.59 -21.77
CA ALA A 974 30.23 27.86 -21.89
C ALA A 974 31.19 29.05 -22.09
N GLN A 975 32.35 29.03 -21.44
CA GLN A 975 33.40 30.03 -21.66
C GLN A 975 33.98 29.97 -23.09
N VAL A 976 34.17 28.75 -23.64
CA VAL A 976 34.57 28.54 -25.04
C VAL A 976 33.53 29.11 -26.01
N ILE A 977 32.25 28.81 -25.80
CA ILE A 977 31.13 29.36 -26.60
C ILE A 977 31.15 30.89 -26.52
N ARG A 978 31.26 31.46 -25.32
CA ARG A 978 31.24 32.91 -25.13
C ARG A 978 32.38 33.59 -25.90
N ARG A 979 33.61 33.10 -25.76
CA ARG A 979 34.79 33.65 -26.47
C ARG A 979 34.68 33.49 -28.00
N GLY A 980 34.13 32.37 -28.46
CA GLY A 980 33.96 32.10 -29.89
C GLY A 980 32.92 32.98 -30.58
N PHE A 981 31.82 33.32 -29.90
CA PHE A 981 30.64 33.95 -30.52
C PHE A 981 30.42 35.44 -30.19
N PHE A 982 30.87 35.95 -29.04
CA PHE A 982 30.52 37.30 -28.54
C PHE A 982 31.71 38.25 -28.49
N THR A 983 31.57 39.49 -28.94
CA THR A 983 32.63 40.52 -28.84
C THR A 983 32.94 40.86 -27.37
N GLU A 984 34.20 41.13 -27.04
CA GLU A 984 34.61 41.41 -25.64
C GLU A 984 34.11 42.77 -25.13
N GLU A 985 34.00 43.78 -25.99
CA GLU A 985 33.68 45.17 -25.60
C GLU A 985 32.18 45.43 -25.37
N GLN A 986 31.30 44.84 -26.19
CA GLN A 986 29.86 45.13 -26.18
C GLN A 986 28.99 43.88 -26.00
N GLY A 987 29.59 42.68 -26.03
CA GLY A 987 28.84 41.43 -25.90
C GLY A 987 27.89 41.15 -27.06
N GLU A 988 28.14 41.76 -28.22
CA GLU A 988 27.32 41.54 -29.42
C GLU A 988 27.66 40.20 -30.06
N LEU A 989 26.64 39.55 -30.61
CA LEU A 989 26.78 38.29 -31.34
C LEU A 989 27.33 38.58 -32.73
N SER A 990 28.63 38.36 -32.94
CA SER A 990 29.29 38.61 -34.22
C SER A 990 30.51 37.73 -34.43
N VAL A 991 30.45 36.88 -35.45
CA VAL A 991 31.52 35.97 -35.87
C VAL A 991 32.00 36.38 -37.25
N ARG A 992 33.29 36.73 -37.37
CA ARG A 992 33.95 37.05 -38.64
C ARG A 992 34.95 35.97 -39.01
N PHE A 993 34.90 35.53 -40.26
CA PHE A 993 35.76 34.47 -40.78
C PHE A 993 36.03 34.66 -42.27
N THR A 994 37.08 34.01 -42.75
CA THR A 994 37.45 34.02 -44.17
C THR A 994 37.33 32.63 -44.75
N LEU A 995 36.81 32.53 -45.97
CA LEU A 995 36.71 31.30 -46.74
C LEU A 995 37.49 31.47 -48.04
N ALA A 996 38.33 30.49 -48.36
CA ALA A 996 39.03 30.41 -49.63
C ALA A 996 38.77 29.03 -50.27
N PRO A 997 38.54 28.95 -51.59
CA PRO A 997 38.58 27.66 -52.29
C PRO A 997 39.95 27.01 -52.09
N TYR A 998 39.98 25.71 -51.76
CA TYR A 998 41.23 24.97 -51.57
C TYR A 998 41.51 24.00 -52.72
N SER A 999 40.51 23.23 -53.13
CA SER A 999 40.58 22.37 -54.33
C SER A 999 39.18 22.05 -54.85
N LEU A 1000 39.07 21.85 -56.15
CA LEU A 1000 37.85 21.47 -56.84
C LEU A 1000 38.14 20.30 -57.79
N ASP A 1001 37.25 19.32 -57.84
CA ASP A 1001 37.34 18.18 -58.76
C ASP A 1001 37.34 18.65 -60.23
N GLN A 1002 38.16 18.03 -61.08
CA GLN A 1002 38.31 18.42 -62.50
C GLN A 1002 37.01 18.25 -63.29
N SER A 1003 36.14 17.34 -62.85
CA SER A 1003 34.83 17.08 -63.45
C SER A 1003 33.75 18.10 -63.07
N VAL A 1004 34.06 19.04 -62.17
CA VAL A 1004 33.16 20.13 -61.75
C VAL A 1004 33.62 21.43 -62.40
N SER A 1005 32.76 22.04 -63.21
CA SER A 1005 33.05 23.31 -63.90
C SER A 1005 33.00 24.51 -62.96
N ARG A 1006 32.12 24.47 -61.95
CA ARG A 1006 31.87 25.59 -61.05
C ARG A 1006 31.37 25.12 -59.69
N ALA A 1007 31.96 25.65 -58.62
CA ALA A 1007 31.45 25.52 -57.25
C ALA A 1007 30.92 26.87 -56.77
N ILE A 1008 29.70 26.87 -56.23
CA ILE A 1008 29.03 28.06 -55.72
C ILE A 1008 28.68 27.80 -54.26
N LEU A 1009 29.37 28.48 -53.34
CA LEU A 1009 29.04 28.49 -51.91
C LEU A 1009 28.34 29.82 -51.58
N ARG A 1010 27.09 29.74 -51.17
CA ARG A 1010 26.30 30.90 -50.77
C ARG A 1010 26.09 30.90 -49.26
N VAL A 1011 26.28 32.07 -48.63
CA VAL A 1011 26.03 32.31 -47.21
C VAL A 1011 25.36 33.67 -47.09
N GLY A 1012 24.03 33.68 -46.90
CA GLY A 1012 23.23 34.91 -46.88
C GLY A 1012 23.23 35.63 -48.23
N ASP A 1013 23.66 36.90 -48.22
CA ASP A 1013 23.80 37.78 -49.39
C ASP A 1013 25.09 37.56 -50.18
N LYS A 1014 26.10 36.91 -49.59
CA LYS A 1014 27.41 36.71 -50.23
C LYS A 1014 27.50 35.34 -50.91
N GLN A 1015 28.09 35.34 -52.10
CA GLN A 1015 28.34 34.15 -52.90
C GLN A 1015 29.85 34.05 -53.24
N LEU A 1016 30.48 32.96 -52.79
CA LEU A 1016 31.82 32.58 -53.20
C LEU A 1016 31.72 31.59 -54.37
N GLU A 1017 32.24 31.99 -55.52
CA GLU A 1017 32.22 31.20 -56.74
C GLU A 1017 33.64 30.84 -57.17
N TYR A 1018 33.84 29.58 -57.55
CA TYR A 1018 35.14 29.09 -58.01
C TYR A 1018 35.01 28.27 -59.30
N ARG A 1019 35.83 28.60 -60.30
CA ARG A 1019 35.91 27.97 -61.64
C ARG A 1019 37.36 27.65 -62.04
N HIS A 1020 38.10 26.94 -61.20
CA HIS A 1020 39.52 26.60 -61.44
C HIS A 1020 40.44 27.81 -61.69
N GLY A 1021 40.09 28.98 -61.15
CA GLY A 1021 40.85 30.23 -61.26
C GLY A 1021 41.82 30.47 -60.10
N PRO A 1022 42.36 31.69 -59.95
CA PRO A 1022 43.17 32.06 -58.79
C PRO A 1022 42.34 31.94 -57.49
N ILE A 1023 42.96 31.45 -56.42
CA ILE A 1023 42.33 31.31 -55.11
C ILE A 1023 42.26 32.69 -54.45
N LEU A 1024 41.06 33.25 -54.33
CA LEU A 1024 40.82 34.52 -53.66
C LEU A 1024 40.06 34.28 -52.34
N PRO A 1025 40.63 34.63 -51.18
CA PRO A 1025 39.91 34.54 -49.91
C PRO A 1025 38.82 35.62 -49.84
N MET A 1026 37.64 35.23 -49.35
CA MET A 1026 36.51 36.13 -49.16
C MET A 1026 36.09 36.16 -47.68
N MET A 1027 35.77 37.36 -47.17
CA MET A 1027 35.35 37.55 -45.78
C MET A 1027 33.83 37.45 -45.61
N PHE A 1028 33.42 36.61 -44.66
CA PHE A 1028 32.04 36.38 -44.26
C PHE A 1028 31.83 36.79 -42.80
N HIS A 1029 30.56 37.07 -42.46
CA HIS A 1029 30.13 37.34 -41.10
C HIS A 1029 28.88 36.52 -40.78
N TRP A 1030 28.70 36.20 -39.50
CA TRP A 1030 27.53 35.51 -38.98
C TRP A 1030 27.12 36.14 -37.64
N PRO A 1031 25.83 36.34 -37.34
CA PRO A 1031 24.66 36.06 -38.20
C PRO A 1031 24.54 37.04 -39.39
N SER A 1032 23.74 36.68 -40.40
CA SER A 1032 23.41 37.52 -41.55
C SER A 1032 21.89 37.62 -41.67
N ASP A 1033 21.36 38.84 -41.84
CA ASP A 1033 19.91 39.11 -41.91
C ASP A 1033 19.33 38.95 -43.33
N ALA A 1034 20.17 38.69 -44.33
CA ALA A 1034 19.77 38.59 -45.72
C ALA A 1034 19.29 37.18 -46.13
N ASP A 1035 18.29 37.13 -47.02
CA ASP A 1035 17.69 35.90 -47.61
C ASP A 1035 17.34 34.80 -46.59
N ASN A 1036 16.72 35.20 -45.46
CA ASN A 1036 16.41 34.33 -44.31
C ASN A 1036 17.60 33.51 -43.81
N GLY A 1037 18.82 34.04 -43.98
CA GLY A 1037 20.07 33.41 -43.57
C GLY A 1037 20.34 32.08 -44.27
N ARG A 1038 19.89 31.84 -45.51
CA ARG A 1038 20.13 30.57 -46.23
C ARG A 1038 21.61 30.36 -46.58
N SER A 1039 22.07 29.12 -46.43
CA SER A 1039 23.40 28.70 -46.86
C SER A 1039 23.32 27.45 -47.73
N SER A 1040 23.99 27.45 -48.88
CA SER A 1040 23.98 26.34 -49.82
C SER A 1040 25.32 26.18 -50.54
N LEU A 1041 25.62 24.94 -50.92
CA LEU A 1041 26.76 24.61 -51.76
C LEU A 1041 26.27 23.89 -53.02
N VAL A 1042 26.51 24.47 -54.19
CA VAL A 1042 26.08 23.91 -55.48
C VAL A 1042 27.30 23.66 -56.37
N LEU A 1043 27.39 22.46 -56.94
CA LEU A 1043 28.41 22.04 -57.90
C LEU A 1043 27.77 21.84 -59.28
N GLU A 1044 28.29 22.54 -60.28
CA GLU A 1044 27.89 22.41 -61.68
C GLU A 1044 28.96 21.63 -62.45
N ARG A 1045 28.54 20.70 -63.33
CA ARG A 1045 29.43 19.79 -64.07
C ARG A 1045 29.59 20.12 -65.56
N GLY A 1046 28.93 21.18 -66.05
CA GLY A 1046 28.91 21.56 -67.47
C GLY A 1046 27.50 21.70 -68.05
N ALA A 1047 27.40 22.27 -69.25
CA ALA A 1047 26.12 22.57 -69.91
C ALA A 1047 25.28 21.29 -70.14
N GLY A 1048 24.06 21.27 -69.60
CA GLY A 1048 23.09 20.17 -69.77
C GLY A 1048 23.05 19.13 -68.65
N GLN A 1049 23.97 19.14 -67.68
CA GLN A 1049 23.91 18.24 -66.52
C GLN A 1049 23.21 18.90 -65.33
N ARG A 1050 22.39 18.13 -64.59
CA ARG A 1050 21.71 18.64 -63.38
C ARG A 1050 22.75 19.04 -62.32
N PRO A 1051 22.68 20.26 -61.77
CA PRO A 1051 23.56 20.69 -60.67
C PRO A 1051 23.32 19.83 -59.45
N LEU A 1052 24.38 19.54 -58.71
CA LEU A 1052 24.34 18.82 -57.44
C LEU A 1052 24.47 19.82 -56.30
N GLY A 1053 23.49 19.88 -55.41
CA GLY A 1053 23.44 20.87 -54.33
C GLY A 1053 23.28 20.24 -52.96
N LEU A 1054 23.97 20.80 -51.97
CA LEU A 1054 23.62 20.70 -50.56
C LEU A 1054 22.84 21.97 -50.20
N GLU A 1055 21.55 21.79 -49.94
CA GLU A 1055 20.69 22.83 -49.38
C GLU A 1055 20.02 22.27 -48.12
N LYS A 1056 20.22 22.95 -46.98
CA LYS A 1056 19.52 22.68 -45.72
C LYS A 1056 18.79 23.94 -45.30
N SER A 1057 17.63 23.74 -44.68
CA SER A 1057 16.66 24.69 -44.12
C SER A 1057 17.14 26.15 -43.94
N ALA A 1058 16.29 27.09 -44.35
CA ALA A 1058 16.43 28.52 -44.02
C ALA A 1058 16.43 28.74 -42.50
N GLY A 1059 17.13 29.76 -42.02
CA GLY A 1059 17.26 30.08 -40.60
C GLY A 1059 18.66 30.55 -40.22
N ALA A 1060 18.77 31.21 -39.07
CA ALA A 1060 20.00 31.81 -38.59
C ALA A 1060 21.17 30.81 -38.47
N TRP A 1061 20.92 29.53 -38.24
CA TRP A 1061 21.97 28.51 -38.05
C TRP A 1061 22.27 27.67 -39.31
N SER A 1062 21.73 28.05 -40.49
CA SER A 1062 21.89 27.26 -41.72
C SER A 1062 23.36 27.04 -42.11
N LEU A 1063 24.23 28.04 -41.86
CA LEU A 1063 25.67 27.97 -42.14
C LEU A 1063 26.33 26.84 -41.36
N PHE A 1064 26.05 26.76 -40.07
CA PHE A 1064 26.57 25.71 -39.20
C PHE A 1064 26.05 24.33 -39.63
N ARG A 1065 24.77 24.25 -40.04
CA ARG A 1065 24.17 23.01 -40.56
C ARG A 1065 24.82 22.55 -41.86
N LEU A 1066 25.13 23.48 -42.76
CA LEU A 1066 25.85 23.19 -44.00
C LEU A 1066 27.24 22.65 -43.67
N PHE A 1067 27.96 23.30 -42.75
CA PHE A 1067 29.29 22.90 -42.32
C PHE A 1067 29.33 21.56 -41.58
N ASP A 1068 28.27 21.14 -40.92
CA ASP A 1068 28.17 19.81 -40.32
C ASP A 1068 28.05 18.67 -41.33
N LEU A 1069 27.63 18.96 -42.56
CA LEU A 1069 27.60 17.98 -43.65
C LEU A 1069 28.98 17.81 -44.31
N LEU A 1070 29.91 18.71 -44.02
CA LEU A 1070 31.25 18.70 -44.58
C LEU A 1070 32.21 18.00 -43.61
N GLN A 1071 33.14 17.22 -44.15
CA GLN A 1071 34.21 16.63 -43.33
C GLN A 1071 35.22 17.73 -42.97
N LYS A 1072 35.60 17.81 -41.70
CA LYS A 1072 36.47 18.87 -41.16
C LYS A 1072 37.83 18.28 -40.81
N GLU A 1073 38.90 18.93 -41.23
CA GLU A 1073 40.27 18.57 -40.87
C GLU A 1073 41.05 19.81 -40.41
N PRO A 1074 41.93 19.70 -39.40
CA PRO A 1074 42.81 20.81 -39.02
C PRO A 1074 43.78 21.10 -40.17
N ALA A 1075 43.91 22.38 -40.54
CA ALA A 1075 44.84 22.82 -41.58
C ALA A 1075 46.10 23.45 -40.97
N SER A 1076 47.20 23.46 -41.74
CA SER A 1076 48.45 24.10 -41.33
C SER A 1076 48.28 25.62 -41.27
N GLY A 1077 48.04 26.16 -40.07
CA GLY A 1077 47.85 27.60 -39.81
C GLY A 1077 47.06 27.83 -38.52
N ARG A 1078 47.30 28.95 -37.82
CA ARG A 1078 46.52 29.28 -36.60
C ARG A 1078 45.05 29.49 -36.98
N ASN A 1079 44.15 28.78 -36.30
CA ASN A 1079 42.68 28.87 -36.46
C ASN A 1079 42.17 28.57 -37.88
N ALA A 1080 42.89 27.71 -38.62
CA ALA A 1080 42.52 27.29 -39.96
C ALA A 1080 41.94 25.87 -39.97
N GLN A 1081 40.83 25.68 -40.66
CA GLN A 1081 40.15 24.40 -40.83
C GLN A 1081 39.84 24.14 -42.30
N LEU A 1082 40.10 22.92 -42.75
CA LEU A 1082 39.75 22.48 -44.08
C LEU A 1082 38.38 21.80 -44.06
N PHE A 1083 37.43 22.34 -44.81
CA PHE A 1083 36.09 21.80 -45.01
C PHE A 1083 36.04 21.07 -46.34
N LYS A 1084 35.81 19.75 -46.31
CA LYS A 1084 35.74 18.89 -47.50
C LYS A 1084 34.30 18.51 -47.79
N ALA A 1085 33.78 18.95 -48.95
CA ALA A 1085 32.49 18.53 -49.47
C ALA A 1085 32.66 17.34 -50.40
N ASN A 1086 31.82 16.32 -50.23
CA ASN A 1086 31.70 15.20 -51.16
C ASN A 1086 30.24 15.07 -51.61
N LEU A 1087 29.97 15.35 -52.88
CA LEU A 1087 28.64 15.37 -53.48
C LEU A 1087 28.57 14.34 -54.61
N ALA A 1088 27.96 13.19 -54.32
CA ALA A 1088 27.86 12.06 -55.26
C ALA A 1088 29.21 11.62 -55.87
N GLY A 1089 30.30 11.67 -55.09
CA GLY A 1089 31.66 11.32 -55.51
C GLY A 1089 32.55 12.50 -55.89
N LEU A 1090 31.97 13.69 -56.10
CA LEU A 1090 32.69 14.91 -56.51
C LEU A 1090 33.17 15.70 -55.30
N ARG A 1091 34.41 16.18 -55.34
CA ARG A 1091 35.03 16.88 -54.22
C ARG A 1091 35.13 18.39 -54.43
N ALA A 1092 34.74 19.15 -53.41
CA ALA A 1092 34.98 20.59 -53.33
C ALA A 1092 35.43 20.95 -51.91
N ASN A 1093 36.66 21.44 -51.78
CA ASN A 1093 37.29 21.71 -50.49
C ASN A 1093 37.48 23.23 -50.30
N PHE A 1094 37.22 23.70 -49.08
CA PHE A 1094 37.33 25.11 -48.70
C PHE A 1094 38.16 25.26 -47.44
N LEU A 1095 39.08 26.23 -47.43
CA LEU A 1095 39.85 26.61 -46.25
C LEU A 1095 39.13 27.72 -45.49
N LEU A 1096 38.72 27.45 -44.26
CA LEU A 1096 38.15 28.42 -43.34
C LEU A 1096 39.22 28.90 -42.36
N THR A 1097 39.38 30.22 -42.23
CA THR A 1097 40.23 30.81 -41.18
C THR A 1097 39.40 31.72 -40.29
N SER A 1098 39.37 31.42 -38.99
CA SER A 1098 38.67 32.22 -37.98
C SER A 1098 39.57 33.31 -37.40
N GLN A 1099 38.99 34.50 -37.15
CA GLN A 1099 39.71 35.61 -36.50
C GLN A 1099 39.81 35.44 -34.97
N ARG A 1100 39.20 34.41 -34.38
CA ARG A 1100 39.13 34.19 -32.92
C ARG A 1100 39.68 32.83 -32.50
N THR A 1101 40.21 32.77 -31.27
CA THR A 1101 40.72 31.53 -30.64
C THR A 1101 40.10 31.38 -29.26
N PRO A 1102 39.33 30.31 -28.97
CA PRO A 1102 38.86 29.27 -29.90
C PRO A 1102 37.84 29.82 -30.91
N GLY A 1103 37.82 29.25 -32.11
CA GLY A 1103 36.87 29.62 -33.16
C GLY A 1103 35.50 28.91 -32.97
N PRO A 1104 34.37 29.54 -33.33
CA PRO A 1104 33.04 28.95 -33.14
C PRO A 1104 32.77 27.73 -34.04
N PHE A 1105 33.62 27.48 -35.05
CA PHE A 1105 33.47 26.40 -36.02
C PHE A 1105 34.00 25.05 -35.53
N GLU A 1106 34.71 25.02 -34.40
CA GLU A 1106 35.07 23.82 -33.64
C GLU A 1106 33.87 23.27 -32.84
N ILE A 1107 32.75 23.02 -33.54
CA ILE A 1107 31.46 22.71 -32.92
C ILE A 1107 31.57 21.50 -31.98
N ASP A 1108 32.39 20.50 -32.29
CA ASP A 1108 32.52 19.29 -31.46
C ASP A 1108 33.10 19.55 -30.06
N THR A 1109 33.85 20.64 -29.89
CA THR A 1109 34.42 21.02 -28.58
C THR A 1109 33.37 21.52 -27.59
N TRP A 1110 32.26 22.08 -28.09
CA TRP A 1110 31.23 22.72 -27.26
C TRP A 1110 29.80 22.21 -27.53
N ARG A 1111 29.54 21.43 -28.57
CA ARG A 1111 28.22 20.82 -28.88
C ARG A 1111 27.72 19.92 -27.75
N THR A 1112 28.66 19.25 -27.07
CA THR A 1112 28.38 18.43 -25.89
C THR A 1112 28.09 19.25 -24.64
N PHE A 1113 27.89 20.57 -24.78
CA PHE A 1113 27.43 21.44 -23.70
C PHE A 1113 26.09 20.94 -23.17
N ARG A 1114 26.09 20.47 -21.93
CA ARG A 1114 24.92 19.91 -21.26
C ARG A 1114 24.96 20.31 -19.80
N LEU A 1115 23.96 21.06 -19.38
CA LEU A 1115 23.79 21.43 -17.98
C LEU A 1115 22.98 20.36 -17.23
N PRO A 1116 23.43 19.92 -16.05
CA PRO A 1116 22.69 18.98 -15.21
C PRO A 1116 21.47 19.68 -14.58
N GLU A 1117 20.50 18.89 -14.11
CA GLU A 1117 19.31 19.42 -13.41
C GLU A 1117 19.62 19.88 -11.98
N GLN A 1118 20.72 19.39 -11.41
CA GLN A 1118 21.26 19.75 -10.09
C GLN A 1118 22.77 19.97 -10.20
N LEU A 1119 23.34 20.82 -9.34
CA LEU A 1119 24.72 21.31 -9.44
C LEU A 1119 25.80 20.26 -9.19
#